data_AF-A0A1H8W528-F1
#
_entry.id   AF-A0A1H8W528-F1
#
_cell.length_a   1.000
_cell.length_b   1.000
_cell.length_c   1.000
_cell.angle_alpha   90.00
_cell.angle_beta   90.00
_cell.angle_gamma   90.00
#
_symmetry.space_group_name_H-M   'P 1'
#
loop_
_entity.id
_entity.type
_entity.pdbx_description
1 polymer ?
#
loop_
_entity_poly.entity_id
_entity_poly.type
_entity_poly.pdbx_seq_one_letter_code
_entity_poly.pdbx_strand_id
1 'polypeptide(L)'
;MEFFFGAFENEWERRRAALLHERSLGRGKNLEEEERRRRGGAVPTASLTAGRMHGGAKRGRPSAGLRAGNGFGPREPSMRSRFASLASGSQPAVVKMASFGGGNRLGAMIGYISRNGDVVVENERGQQLRGRNELSTIRGEWDHLMKNRAESRDIGSFVVEVKEQFDPASDIHEQARAILNRGLGDRMFAFAASPRTGDKGFTIEGVTVLRDSMGERLTGDGNASAIVQGRLDGDEGEQIVATAFRFTGYGNGTDYGSARLCDLVSRYQGAVYDEQGGVIADTSQAGDVVQLTWRGGLHSRKPRDIMHVILSARAGTDVQAFRAAARGFLAQEFAGYRYVFSLHDPSRDPKPEEAGGKRPHVHAHAIVAMRSDAGDRIETTIPVFRRWRVTMAEKARAHGISMEMTDRRERASAAAYSKNQVRPTNRHGRTEHEATSEAAKRRYDAKRSDRHSFTQTERSRRYTDFAKQQWEALATEHGGDRVESVAQSQITRLESEVMSDHPGPLGGRKTESLCSLFTTHLVSLEKIVSRDEPMRQMSRSEFEAYEKRVETALFQAERVIPANERANFDEIASAAREHVSVRRELMELQEQNGERIASDEPRLREGDNDANVRWDESVARHGLRTVEAANEIMLEVEHYREAIDLADAGEVKANKASLQASLDLVIARVGELGASGNTLIREIAEVDHDLRIAIEAAERSRQSGGKLTSQTSSPSGIKTSPTALEVSHDRDDEANRVQTEEERGRPVADVTQPRQDRISPRSGDRTRSDPAQQHIPSLEQLQRETGERQERERGDRER
;
A
#
# COMPACT_ATOMS: atom_id res chain seq x y z
N MET A 1 6.63 -7.48 21.11
CA MET A 1 7.05 -6.21 20.47
C MET A 1 5.95 -5.80 19.50
N GLU A 2 5.29 -4.66 19.72
CA GLU A 2 3.90 -4.40 19.25
C GLU A 2 3.78 -3.51 18.00
N PHE A 3 4.67 -3.71 17.02
CA PHE A 3 4.98 -2.76 15.95
C PHE A 3 3.82 -2.23 15.08
N PHE A 4 2.62 -2.81 15.13
CA PHE A 4 1.46 -2.39 14.31
C PHE A 4 0.31 -1.73 15.08
N PHE A 5 0.40 -1.56 16.41
CA PHE A 5 -0.54 -0.73 17.18
C PHE A 5 0.06 0.61 17.60
N GLY A 6 1.27 0.62 18.19
CA GLY A 6 1.94 1.85 18.60
C GLY A 6 2.10 2.85 17.44
N ALA A 7 2.41 2.38 16.22
CA ALA A 7 2.47 3.23 15.03
C ALA A 7 1.14 3.96 14.72
N PHE A 8 -0.01 3.36 15.02
CA PHE A 8 -1.32 3.95 14.76
C PHE A 8 -1.89 4.75 15.93
N GLU A 9 -1.51 4.41 17.16
CA GLU A 9 -1.81 5.21 18.35
C GLU A 9 -0.98 6.52 18.28
N ASN A 10 0.32 6.44 17.93
CA ASN A 10 1.18 7.61 17.68
C ASN A 10 0.70 8.48 16.48
N GLU A 11 0.27 7.86 15.36
CA GLU A 11 -0.33 8.58 14.21
C GLU A 11 -1.57 9.38 14.63
N TRP A 12 -2.37 8.82 15.55
CA TRP A 12 -3.58 9.45 16.05
C TRP A 12 -3.28 10.56 17.06
N GLU A 13 -2.37 10.33 18.01
CA GLU A 13 -1.99 11.32 19.04
C GLU A 13 -1.31 12.55 18.43
N ARG A 14 -0.34 12.35 17.53
CA ARG A 14 0.29 13.47 16.78
C ARG A 14 -0.72 14.23 15.94
N ARG A 15 -1.74 13.56 15.39
CA ARG A 15 -2.82 14.21 14.62
C ARG A 15 -3.80 14.98 15.51
N ARG A 16 -4.02 14.54 16.76
CA ARG A 16 -4.80 15.28 17.75
C ARG A 16 -4.05 16.53 18.21
N ALA A 17 -2.76 16.43 18.52
CA ALA A 17 -1.92 17.57 18.89
C ALA A 17 -1.99 18.69 17.82
N ALA A 18 -1.68 18.36 16.57
CA ALA A 18 -1.72 19.30 15.46
C ALA A 18 -3.11 19.96 15.25
N LEU A 19 -4.21 19.23 15.45
CA LEU A 19 -5.58 19.77 15.35
C LEU A 19 -5.97 20.65 16.55
N LEU A 20 -5.39 20.42 17.73
CA LEU A 20 -5.55 21.31 18.89
C LEU A 20 -4.72 22.59 18.71
N HIS A 21 -3.52 22.48 18.12
CA HIS A 21 -2.65 23.63 17.83
C HIS A 21 -3.16 24.52 16.67
N GLU A 22 -3.68 23.94 15.57
CA GLU A 22 -4.41 24.71 14.54
C GLU A 22 -5.56 25.53 15.16
N ARG A 23 -6.18 25.03 16.24
CA ARG A 23 -7.30 25.68 16.93
C ARG A 23 -6.85 26.74 17.95
N SER A 24 -5.72 26.58 18.64
CA SER A 24 -5.20 27.59 19.58
C SER A 24 -4.65 28.82 18.85
N LEU A 25 -4.06 28.64 17.66
CA LEU A 25 -3.53 29.73 16.83
C LEU A 25 -4.61 30.56 16.10
N GLY A 26 -5.91 30.28 16.32
CA GLY A 26 -7.02 30.93 15.59
C GLY A 26 -7.11 30.59 14.10
N ARG A 27 -6.07 29.99 13.50
CA ARG A 27 -6.00 29.50 12.10
C ARG A 27 -6.81 28.22 11.84
N GLY A 28 -7.76 27.91 12.72
CA GLY A 28 -8.62 26.74 12.62
C GLY A 28 -9.53 26.83 11.39
N LYS A 29 -9.24 26.00 10.38
CA LYS A 29 -10.12 25.83 9.22
C LYS A 29 -11.52 25.48 9.72
N ASN A 30 -12.54 26.15 9.19
CA ASN A 30 -13.88 26.17 9.78
C ASN A 30 -14.41 24.75 10.04
N LEU A 31 -15.23 24.56 11.08
CA LEU A 31 -15.81 23.25 11.43
C LEU A 31 -16.54 22.60 10.24
N GLU A 32 -17.25 23.42 9.45
CA GLU A 32 -17.86 22.99 8.19
C GLU A 32 -16.84 22.52 7.16
N GLU A 33 -15.64 23.10 7.12
CA GLU A 33 -14.62 22.77 6.14
C GLU A 33 -13.94 21.42 6.44
N GLU A 34 -13.71 21.08 7.72
CA GLU A 34 -13.26 19.74 8.12
C GLU A 34 -14.32 18.68 7.73
N GLU A 35 -15.62 19.02 7.86
CA GLU A 35 -16.71 18.16 7.37
C GLU A 35 -16.77 18.09 5.84
N ARG A 36 -16.70 19.22 5.13
CA ARG A 36 -16.77 19.34 3.65
C ARG A 36 -15.61 18.59 2.98
N ARG A 37 -14.36 18.84 3.37
CA ARG A 37 -13.14 18.24 2.79
C ARG A 37 -13.10 16.70 2.93
N ARG A 38 -13.96 16.08 3.75
CA ARG A 38 -14.05 14.62 3.93
C ARG A 38 -15.49 14.08 3.88
N ARG A 39 -16.33 14.60 2.97
CA ARG A 39 -17.65 14.02 2.58
C ARG A 39 -17.55 12.72 1.75
N GLY A 40 -16.50 11.92 1.95
CA GLY A 40 -16.30 10.61 1.30
C GLY A 40 -17.35 9.59 1.77
N GLY A 41 -18.44 9.45 1.01
CA GLY A 41 -19.54 8.56 1.37
C GLY A 41 -20.86 8.85 0.66
N ALA A 42 -20.81 9.26 -0.60
CA ALA A 42 -21.95 9.24 -1.53
C ALA A 42 -21.47 8.55 -2.81
N VAL A 43 -22.13 7.47 -3.23
CA VAL A 43 -21.72 6.71 -4.41
C VAL A 43 -22.16 7.44 -5.68
N PRO A 44 -21.25 7.69 -6.65
CA PRO A 44 -21.63 8.01 -8.02
C PRO A 44 -22.28 6.76 -8.62
N THR A 45 -23.60 6.77 -8.76
CA THR A 45 -24.33 5.75 -9.53
C THR A 45 -24.04 5.87 -11.03
N ALA A 46 -24.12 4.75 -11.75
CA ALA A 46 -24.33 4.78 -13.19
C ALA A 46 -25.69 5.43 -13.53
N SER A 47 -25.92 5.71 -14.82
CA SER A 47 -27.04 6.51 -15.31
C SER A 47 -28.42 6.03 -14.86
N LEU A 48 -29.26 6.97 -14.42
CA LEU A 48 -30.70 6.76 -14.30
C LEU A 48 -31.34 6.83 -15.70
N THR A 49 -31.43 5.68 -16.38
CA THR A 49 -32.16 5.55 -17.65
C THR A 49 -33.08 4.32 -17.59
N ALA A 50 -34.26 4.50 -17.00
CA ALA A 50 -35.40 3.67 -17.36
C ALA A 50 -35.77 3.96 -18.83
N GLY A 51 -36.17 2.92 -19.58
CA GLY A 51 -36.22 3.00 -21.04
C GLY A 51 -37.38 3.80 -21.61
N ARG A 52 -37.14 4.45 -22.76
CA ARG A 52 -38.18 4.83 -23.73
C ARG A 52 -37.68 4.46 -25.12
N MET A 53 -38.34 3.50 -25.77
CA MET A 53 -38.04 3.12 -27.15
C MET A 53 -38.42 4.26 -28.09
N HIS A 54 -37.54 4.63 -29.01
CA HIS A 54 -37.86 5.16 -30.34
C HIS A 54 -36.73 4.75 -31.31
N GLY A 55 -37.08 4.43 -32.56
CA GLY A 55 -36.16 3.80 -33.52
C GLY A 55 -35.29 4.80 -34.30
N GLY A 56 -34.12 4.34 -34.75
CA GLY A 56 -33.21 5.12 -35.59
C GLY A 56 -32.02 4.29 -36.05
N ALA A 57 -32.17 3.57 -37.17
CA ALA A 57 -31.14 2.65 -37.65
C ALA A 57 -30.03 3.36 -38.45
N LYS A 58 -28.77 3.26 -38.01
CA LYS A 58 -27.59 3.38 -38.88
C LYS A 58 -26.60 2.26 -38.57
N ARG A 59 -26.10 1.60 -39.62
CA ARG A 59 -25.08 0.54 -39.54
C ARG A 59 -23.69 1.17 -39.44
N GLY A 60 -22.88 0.68 -38.50
CA GLY A 60 -21.42 0.83 -38.47
C GLY A 60 -20.80 -0.55 -38.22
N ARG A 61 -19.66 -0.87 -38.85
CA ARG A 61 -18.98 -2.17 -38.68
C ARG A 61 -18.11 -2.18 -37.41
N PRO A 62 -17.93 -3.34 -36.76
CA PRO A 62 -17.18 -3.45 -35.51
C PRO A 62 -15.66 -3.47 -35.74
N SER A 63 -14.91 -2.77 -34.88
CA SER A 63 -13.48 -2.98 -34.69
C SER A 63 -13.25 -3.93 -33.51
N ALA A 64 -12.64 -5.08 -33.78
CA ALA A 64 -12.02 -5.91 -32.76
C ALA A 64 -10.55 -5.49 -32.60
N GLY A 65 -9.96 -5.49 -31.40
CA GLY A 65 -10.62 -5.68 -30.11
C GLY A 65 -9.61 -5.67 -28.95
N LEU A 66 -9.96 -4.98 -27.86
CA LEU A 66 -9.26 -5.08 -26.58
C LEU A 66 -10.22 -5.66 -25.55
N ARG A 67 -9.76 -6.67 -24.79
CA ARG A 67 -10.59 -7.40 -23.83
C ARG A 67 -10.84 -6.57 -22.57
N ALA A 68 -11.87 -5.73 -22.61
CA ALA A 68 -12.51 -5.28 -21.37
C ALA A 68 -12.93 -6.53 -20.55
N GLY A 69 -12.58 -6.55 -19.26
CA GLY A 69 -12.89 -7.67 -18.37
C GLY A 69 -14.39 -7.98 -18.36
N ASN A 70 -14.72 -9.23 -18.69
CA ASN A 70 -16.09 -9.68 -18.94
C ASN A 70 -17.04 -9.32 -17.78
N GLY A 71 -18.23 -8.81 -18.10
CA GLY A 71 -19.19 -8.23 -17.13
C GLY A 71 -19.89 -9.24 -16.20
N PHE A 72 -19.14 -10.03 -15.44
CA PHE A 72 -19.61 -11.09 -14.52
C PHE A 72 -19.63 -10.63 -13.05
N GLY A 73 -19.92 -9.35 -12.80
CA GLY A 73 -20.37 -8.90 -11.49
C GLY A 73 -21.88 -9.16 -11.33
N PRO A 74 -22.38 -9.53 -10.14
CA PRO A 74 -23.82 -9.64 -9.92
C PRO A 74 -24.50 -8.30 -10.21
N ARG A 75 -25.64 -8.34 -10.92
CA ARG A 75 -26.52 -7.18 -11.04
C ARG A 75 -27.06 -6.86 -9.65
N GLU A 76 -26.93 -5.61 -9.22
CA GLU A 76 -27.47 -5.19 -7.92
C GLU A 76 -28.99 -5.46 -7.89
N PRO A 77 -29.52 -6.15 -6.86
CA PRO A 77 -30.96 -6.32 -6.69
C PRO A 77 -31.66 -4.96 -6.64
N SER A 78 -32.92 -4.90 -7.09
CA SER A 78 -33.69 -3.66 -7.06
C SER A 78 -33.76 -3.11 -5.62
N MET A 79 -33.76 -1.79 -5.49
CA MET A 79 -33.79 -1.13 -4.18
C MET A 79 -35.00 -1.59 -3.35
N ARG A 80 -36.19 -1.73 -3.96
CA ARG A 80 -37.38 -2.36 -3.38
C ARG A 80 -37.12 -3.77 -2.84
N SER A 81 -36.47 -4.63 -3.62
CA SER A 81 -36.12 -6.01 -3.19
C SER A 81 -35.14 -6.01 -2.01
N ARG A 82 -34.10 -5.17 -2.04
CA ARG A 82 -33.19 -5.01 -0.89
C ARG A 82 -33.92 -4.51 0.35
N PHE A 83 -34.85 -3.57 0.20
CA PHE A 83 -35.61 -2.99 1.30
C PHE A 83 -36.56 -4.00 1.95
N ALA A 84 -37.27 -4.82 1.14
CA ALA A 84 -38.05 -5.94 1.62
C ALA A 84 -37.17 -6.95 2.40
N SER A 85 -36.05 -7.39 1.84
CA SER A 85 -35.08 -8.27 2.51
C SER A 85 -34.61 -7.70 3.86
N LEU A 86 -34.28 -6.40 3.91
CA LEU A 86 -33.82 -5.72 5.12
C LEU A 86 -34.92 -5.62 6.19
N ALA A 87 -36.16 -5.28 5.81
CA ALA A 87 -37.30 -5.20 6.72
C ALA A 87 -37.65 -6.56 7.33
N SER A 88 -37.57 -7.63 6.54
CA SER A 88 -37.65 -9.03 7.00
C SER A 88 -36.49 -9.47 7.91
N GLY A 89 -35.47 -8.62 8.11
CA GLY A 89 -34.38 -8.86 9.07
C GLY A 89 -33.04 -9.28 8.46
N SER A 90 -32.82 -9.05 7.16
CA SER A 90 -31.50 -9.22 6.55
C SER A 90 -30.48 -8.20 7.10
N GLN A 91 -29.21 -8.57 7.08
CA GLN A 91 -28.11 -7.73 7.62
C GLN A 91 -27.39 -6.92 6.53
N PRO A 92 -26.74 -5.78 6.85
CA PRO A 92 -25.96 -5.02 5.88
C PRO A 92 -24.64 -5.73 5.52
N ALA A 93 -24.28 -5.75 4.25
CA ALA A 93 -23.02 -6.29 3.73
C ALA A 93 -21.85 -5.34 4.01
N VAL A 94 -21.00 -5.71 4.96
CA VAL A 94 -19.83 -4.90 5.36
C VAL A 94 -18.57 -5.40 4.66
N VAL A 95 -18.19 -4.71 3.58
CA VAL A 95 -16.84 -4.77 2.99
C VAL A 95 -16.13 -3.44 3.24
N LYS A 96 -14.89 -3.48 3.74
CA LYS A 96 -14.08 -2.31 4.09
C LYS A 96 -12.61 -2.51 3.73
N MET A 97 -12.06 -1.63 2.88
CA MET A 97 -10.61 -1.45 2.81
C MET A 97 -10.13 -0.75 4.10
N ALA A 98 -9.16 -1.35 4.79
CA ALA A 98 -8.68 -0.90 6.09
C ALA A 98 -7.32 -0.17 5.99
N SER A 99 -6.41 -0.66 5.14
CA SER A 99 -5.12 -0.02 4.86
C SER A 99 -4.50 -0.54 3.55
N PHE A 100 -3.50 0.18 3.04
CA PHE A 100 -2.53 -0.31 2.06
C PHE A 100 -1.16 -0.52 2.73
N GLY A 101 -0.27 -1.25 2.08
CA GLY A 101 1.16 -1.34 2.41
C GLY A 101 2.02 -1.66 1.19
N GLY A 102 3.33 -1.52 1.34
CA GLY A 102 4.31 -2.10 0.42
C GLY A 102 4.68 -3.53 0.79
N GLY A 103 5.47 -4.19 -0.06
CA GLY A 103 5.92 -5.57 0.17
C GLY A 103 6.61 -5.81 1.51
N ASN A 104 7.40 -4.85 1.99
CA ASN A 104 8.06 -4.90 3.30
C ASN A 104 7.10 -5.07 4.50
N ARG A 105 5.80 -4.74 4.36
CA ARG A 105 4.79 -4.89 5.42
C ARG A 105 4.00 -6.20 5.32
N LEU A 106 4.19 -7.01 4.28
CA LEU A 106 3.44 -8.26 4.01
C LEU A 106 3.51 -9.23 5.20
N GLY A 107 4.70 -9.66 5.62
CA GLY A 107 4.86 -10.63 6.70
C GLY A 107 4.24 -10.20 8.03
N ALA A 108 4.35 -8.91 8.38
CA ALA A 108 3.76 -8.36 9.60
C ALA A 108 2.22 -8.20 9.50
N MET A 109 1.69 -7.92 8.30
CA MET A 109 0.24 -7.90 8.05
C MET A 109 -0.35 -9.32 8.06
N ILE A 110 0.39 -10.32 7.56
CA ILE A 110 0.06 -11.74 7.72
C ILE A 110 0.06 -12.13 9.20
N GLY A 111 1.12 -11.80 9.94
CA GLY A 111 1.20 -12.02 11.39
C GLY A 111 0.04 -11.39 12.17
N TYR A 112 -0.38 -10.17 11.82
CA TYR A 112 -1.56 -9.54 12.41
C TYR A 112 -2.85 -10.34 12.17
N ILE A 113 -3.10 -10.82 10.95
CA ILE A 113 -4.33 -11.58 10.63
C ILE A 113 -4.27 -13.02 11.14
N SER A 114 -3.10 -13.64 11.24
CA SER A 114 -2.91 -14.99 11.76
C SER A 114 -2.74 -15.09 13.27
N ARG A 115 -2.80 -13.96 14.00
CA ARG A 115 -2.40 -13.88 15.42
C ARG A 115 -0.99 -14.44 15.66
N ASN A 116 -0.06 -14.17 14.75
CA ASN A 116 1.32 -14.67 14.72
C ASN A 116 1.47 -16.19 14.53
N GLY A 117 0.45 -16.86 13.98
CA GLY A 117 0.44 -18.29 13.64
C GLY A 117 -0.72 -19.07 14.28
N ASP A 118 -1.32 -18.52 15.34
CA ASP A 118 -2.34 -19.18 16.17
C ASP A 118 -3.71 -19.33 15.48
N VAL A 119 -4.00 -18.51 14.46
CA VAL A 119 -5.21 -18.58 13.64
C VAL A 119 -4.86 -18.94 12.20
N VAL A 120 -5.51 -19.98 11.70
CA VAL A 120 -5.37 -20.51 10.34
C VAL A 120 -5.58 -19.41 9.29
N VAL A 121 -4.62 -19.32 8.37
CA VAL A 121 -4.70 -18.52 7.15
C VAL A 121 -5.07 -19.42 5.99
N GLU A 122 -5.82 -18.93 5.01
CA GLU A 122 -6.22 -19.66 3.81
C GLU A 122 -5.87 -18.83 2.56
N ASN A 123 -5.20 -19.42 1.56
CA ASN A 123 -4.73 -18.72 0.36
C ASN A 123 -5.70 -18.81 -0.84
N GLU A 124 -5.36 -18.20 -1.98
CA GLU A 124 -6.19 -18.20 -3.19
C GLU A 124 -6.45 -19.60 -3.77
N ARG A 125 -5.58 -20.57 -3.46
CA ARG A 125 -5.69 -21.98 -3.85
C ARG A 125 -6.50 -22.81 -2.85
N GLY A 126 -7.03 -22.21 -1.78
CA GLY A 126 -7.79 -22.88 -0.71
C GLY A 126 -6.93 -23.66 0.29
N GLN A 127 -5.61 -23.60 0.16
CA GLN A 127 -4.67 -24.22 1.08
C GLN A 127 -4.70 -23.51 2.43
N GLN A 128 -4.78 -24.28 3.52
CA GLN A 128 -4.69 -23.76 4.88
C GLN A 128 -3.24 -23.75 5.36
N LEU A 129 -2.78 -22.60 5.88
CA LEU A 129 -1.44 -22.35 6.37
C LEU A 129 -1.47 -22.07 7.89
N ARG A 130 -0.50 -22.61 8.64
CA ARG A 130 -0.47 -22.65 10.11
C ARG A 130 0.93 -22.39 10.68
N GLY A 131 1.00 -21.83 11.89
CA GLY A 131 2.27 -21.49 12.53
C GLY A 131 3.04 -20.39 11.78
N ARG A 132 4.31 -20.16 12.13
CA ARG A 132 5.11 -19.08 11.51
C ARG A 132 5.83 -19.51 10.24
N ASN A 133 6.29 -20.76 10.17
CA ASN A 133 7.15 -21.26 9.10
C ASN A 133 6.40 -21.30 7.75
N GLU A 134 5.16 -21.81 7.74
CA GLU A 134 4.30 -21.80 6.54
C GLU A 134 3.85 -20.38 6.14
N LEU A 135 3.82 -19.44 7.09
CA LEU A 135 3.46 -18.05 6.81
C LEU A 135 4.63 -17.20 6.31
N SER A 136 5.88 -17.63 6.51
CA SER A 136 7.05 -16.98 5.94
C SER A 136 7.23 -17.21 4.43
N THR A 137 6.78 -18.36 3.88
CA THR A 137 6.94 -18.66 2.44
C THR A 137 6.20 -17.66 1.56
N ILE A 138 5.03 -17.19 2.03
CA ILE A 138 4.16 -16.23 1.34
C ILE A 138 4.92 -14.96 0.94
N ARG A 139 5.95 -14.54 1.70
CA ARG A 139 6.77 -13.38 1.31
C ARG A 139 7.56 -13.64 0.02
N GLY A 140 8.22 -14.79 -0.09
CA GLY A 140 8.96 -15.17 -1.29
C GLY A 140 8.04 -15.47 -2.47
N GLU A 141 6.92 -16.18 -2.23
CA GLU A 141 5.91 -16.49 -3.26
C GLU A 141 5.26 -15.25 -3.91
N TRP A 142 5.38 -14.06 -3.29
CA TRP A 142 4.73 -12.83 -3.75
C TRP A 142 5.72 -11.72 -4.15
N ASP A 143 7.03 -11.93 -4.06
CA ASP A 143 8.02 -10.84 -4.18
C ASP A 143 7.99 -10.19 -5.58
N HIS A 144 7.80 -10.97 -6.64
CA HIS A 144 7.61 -10.49 -8.02
C HIS A 144 6.37 -9.60 -8.21
N LEU A 145 5.36 -9.70 -7.34
CA LEU A 145 4.18 -8.83 -7.33
C LEU A 145 4.43 -7.52 -6.54
N MET A 146 5.42 -7.52 -5.66
CA MET A 146 5.87 -6.36 -4.91
C MET A 146 6.79 -5.52 -5.80
N LYS A 147 6.20 -4.62 -6.61
CA LYS A 147 7.01 -3.62 -7.33
C LYS A 147 7.68 -2.68 -6.32
N ASN A 148 8.93 -2.99 -5.97
CA ASN A 148 9.81 -2.35 -4.99
C ASN A 148 10.17 -0.88 -5.33
N ARG A 149 9.17 -0.04 -5.64
CA ARG A 149 9.32 1.40 -5.63
C ARG A 149 9.48 1.85 -4.20
N ALA A 150 10.66 2.36 -3.88
CA ALA A 150 10.98 2.95 -2.59
C ALA A 150 9.90 3.97 -2.14
N GLU A 151 9.73 4.10 -0.83
CA GLU A 151 9.00 5.24 -0.29
C GLU A 151 9.71 6.53 -0.69
N SER A 152 8.96 7.59 -1.00
CA SER A 152 9.59 8.85 -1.38
C SER A 152 10.46 9.38 -0.23
N ARG A 153 11.73 9.64 -0.51
CA ARG A 153 12.64 10.31 0.41
C ARG A 153 12.16 11.76 0.53
N ASP A 154 11.42 12.06 1.58
CA ASP A 154 10.73 13.34 1.78
C ASP A 154 11.56 14.30 2.62
N ILE A 155 12.33 13.76 3.55
CA ILE A 155 13.08 14.50 4.56
C ILE A 155 14.46 13.86 4.70
N GLY A 156 15.51 14.68 4.72
CA GLY A 156 16.89 14.29 4.98
C GLY A 156 17.39 14.87 6.29
N SER A 157 18.24 14.13 7.00
CA SER A 157 19.08 14.63 8.08
C SER A 157 20.47 14.95 7.52
N PHE A 158 21.10 16.03 7.98
CA PHE A 158 22.39 16.48 7.45
C PHE A 158 23.32 16.99 8.55
N VAL A 159 24.61 17.05 8.21
CA VAL A 159 25.68 17.68 9.01
C VAL A 159 26.52 18.55 8.09
N VAL A 160 26.90 19.74 8.56
CA VAL A 160 27.85 20.64 7.88
C VAL A 160 29.00 20.95 8.84
N GLU A 161 30.24 20.71 8.41
CA GLU A 161 31.43 21.18 9.12
C GLU A 161 31.94 22.47 8.49
N VAL A 162 31.99 23.55 9.26
CA VAL A 162 32.48 24.87 8.83
C VAL A 162 33.87 25.11 9.40
N LYS A 163 34.87 25.31 8.54
CA LYS A 163 36.28 25.49 8.92
C LYS A 163 36.70 26.96 9.02
N GLU A 164 35.82 27.89 8.69
CA GLU A 164 36.10 29.32 8.80
C GLU A 164 36.23 29.80 10.25
N GLN A 165 36.83 30.97 10.40
CA GLN A 165 37.24 31.53 11.68
C GLN A 165 36.09 32.30 12.33
N PHE A 166 35.36 31.67 13.26
CA PHE A 166 34.28 32.30 14.00
C PHE A 166 34.75 33.52 14.80
N ASP A 167 34.04 34.65 14.64
CA ASP A 167 34.12 35.81 15.51
C ASP A 167 33.16 35.60 16.70
N PRO A 168 33.65 35.57 17.96
CA PRO A 168 32.80 35.46 19.15
C PRO A 168 31.76 36.56 19.34
N ALA A 169 31.83 37.66 18.58
CA ALA A 169 30.81 38.72 18.56
C ALA A 169 29.68 38.48 17.53
N SER A 170 29.79 37.47 16.66
CA SER A 170 28.81 37.15 15.62
C SER A 170 27.78 36.11 16.06
N ASP A 171 26.57 36.17 15.53
CA ASP A 171 25.56 35.12 15.77
C ASP A 171 25.83 33.90 14.87
N ILE A 172 26.32 32.83 15.50
CA ILE A 172 26.56 31.51 14.90
C ILE A 172 25.32 30.94 14.20
N HIS A 173 24.11 31.26 14.69
CA HIS A 173 22.86 30.78 14.12
C HIS A 173 22.49 31.55 12.85
N GLU A 174 22.77 32.85 12.78
CA GLU A 174 22.59 33.64 11.56
C GLU A 174 23.59 33.22 10.47
N GLN A 175 24.87 33.03 10.80
CA GLN A 175 25.87 32.53 9.86
C GLN A 175 25.50 31.13 9.35
N ALA A 176 25.07 30.22 10.24
CA ALA A 176 24.60 28.89 9.87
C ALA A 176 23.36 28.94 8.95
N ARG A 177 22.38 29.80 9.24
CA ARG A 177 21.19 30.00 8.40
C ARG A 177 21.56 30.49 7.00
N ALA A 178 22.51 31.42 6.89
CA ALA A 178 22.99 31.93 5.59
C ALA A 178 23.65 30.83 4.75
N ILE A 179 24.52 30.02 5.36
CA ILE A 179 25.15 28.85 4.71
C ILE A 179 24.07 27.86 4.21
N LEU A 180 23.12 27.49 5.07
CA LEU A 180 22.08 26.53 4.71
C LEU A 180 21.15 27.03 3.60
N ASN A 181 20.77 28.30 3.59
CA ASN A 181 19.97 28.90 2.52
C ASN A 181 20.69 28.86 1.15
N ARG A 182 22.03 29.03 1.12
CA ARG A 182 22.82 28.92 -0.12
C ARG A 182 22.83 27.47 -0.66
N GLY A 183 23.05 26.48 0.21
CA GLY A 183 23.15 25.07 -0.20
C GLY A 183 21.81 24.37 -0.50
N LEU A 184 20.80 24.59 0.35
CA LEU A 184 19.50 23.91 0.27
C LEU A 184 18.48 24.66 -0.60
N GLY A 185 18.67 25.97 -0.79
CA GLY A 185 17.76 26.85 -1.53
C GLY A 185 16.48 27.15 -0.74
N ASP A 186 15.34 27.20 -1.43
CA ASP A 186 13.99 27.43 -0.89
C ASP A 186 13.38 26.24 -0.14
N ARG A 187 14.20 25.24 0.23
CA ARG A 187 13.77 24.06 0.99
C ARG A 187 13.58 24.42 2.44
N MET A 188 12.46 23.99 3.03
CA MET A 188 12.24 24.11 4.47
C MET A 188 13.27 23.27 5.24
N PHE A 189 13.82 23.80 6.33
CA PHE A 189 14.79 23.10 7.17
C PHE A 189 14.77 23.61 8.61
N ALA A 190 15.27 22.80 9.52
CA ALA A 190 15.54 23.21 10.89
C ALA A 190 16.90 22.66 11.34
N PHE A 191 17.64 23.46 12.11
CA PHE A 191 19.05 23.20 12.42
C PHE A 191 19.42 23.66 13.83
N ALA A 192 20.48 23.07 14.36
CA ALA A 192 21.26 23.60 15.47
C ALA A 192 22.69 23.86 15.01
N ALA A 193 23.33 24.88 15.59
CA ALA A 193 24.74 25.17 15.34
C ALA A 193 25.51 25.14 16.67
N SER A 194 26.71 24.56 16.67
CA SER A 194 27.55 24.42 17.87
C SER A 194 29.04 24.61 17.53
N PRO A 195 29.78 25.42 18.30
CA PRO A 195 31.22 25.65 18.08
C PRO A 195 32.02 24.36 18.31
N ARG A 196 33.08 24.14 17.52
CA ARG A 196 33.89 22.91 17.59
C ARG A 196 34.94 23.00 18.68
N THR A 197 34.96 22.04 19.60
CA THR A 197 35.93 21.99 20.70
C THR A 197 37.36 21.85 20.18
N GLY A 198 38.20 22.87 20.41
CA GLY A 198 39.64 22.86 20.06
C GLY A 198 40.00 23.51 18.72
N ASP A 199 39.04 24.12 18.02
CA ASP A 199 39.26 24.87 16.77
C ASP A 199 38.35 26.12 16.72
N LYS A 200 38.55 27.02 15.76
CA LYS A 200 37.70 28.21 15.56
C LYS A 200 36.50 27.99 14.63
N GLY A 201 36.35 26.80 14.07
CA GLY A 201 35.19 26.40 13.26
C GLY A 201 33.98 25.95 14.07
N PHE A 202 32.88 25.61 13.38
CA PHE A 202 31.65 25.12 13.99
C PHE A 202 30.98 24.01 13.19
N THR A 203 30.08 23.27 13.84
CA THR A 203 29.27 22.19 13.22
C THR A 203 27.81 22.59 13.22
N ILE A 204 27.14 22.37 12.10
CA ILE A 204 25.69 22.52 11.94
C ILE A 204 25.09 21.11 11.83
N GLU A 205 24.12 20.77 12.67
CA GLU A 205 23.30 19.56 12.52
C GLU A 205 21.86 19.96 12.18
N GLY A 206 21.21 19.25 11.26
CA GLY A 206 19.85 19.64 10.88
C GLY A 206 19.03 18.61 10.11
N VAL A 207 17.81 19.02 9.79
CA VAL A 207 16.78 18.24 9.12
C VAL A 207 16.11 19.12 8.06
N THR A 208 15.99 18.66 6.82
CA THR A 208 15.43 19.42 5.69
C THR A 208 14.41 18.62 4.89
N VAL A 209 13.42 19.31 4.33
CA VAL A 209 12.50 18.76 3.32
C VAL A 209 13.23 18.68 1.98
N LEU A 210 13.39 17.47 1.46
CA LEU A 210 14.22 17.21 0.26
C LEU A 210 13.64 17.79 -1.04
N ARG A 211 12.34 18.12 -1.06
CA ARG A 211 11.64 18.74 -2.19
C ARG A 211 11.48 20.25 -1.96
N ASP A 212 11.86 21.05 -2.94
CA ASP A 212 11.62 22.50 -2.97
C ASP A 212 10.19 22.87 -3.41
N SER A 213 9.92 24.17 -3.62
CA SER A 213 8.63 24.68 -4.10
C SER A 213 8.33 24.21 -5.54
N MET A 214 9.29 24.42 -6.45
CA MET A 214 9.21 24.06 -7.88
C MET A 214 8.96 22.56 -8.08
N GLY A 215 9.66 21.74 -7.30
CA GLY A 215 9.44 20.31 -7.18
C GLY A 215 10.60 19.41 -7.54
N GLU A 216 11.80 19.96 -7.73
CA GLU A 216 13.04 19.19 -7.70
C GLU A 216 13.17 18.52 -6.32
N ARG A 217 13.70 17.31 -6.30
CA ARG A 217 13.87 16.52 -5.08
C ARG A 217 15.29 16.00 -4.98
N LEU A 218 16.01 16.45 -3.96
CA LEU A 218 17.28 15.88 -3.55
C LEU A 218 17.08 14.42 -3.12
N THR A 219 18.01 13.55 -3.50
CA THR A 219 17.98 12.13 -3.12
C THR A 219 18.33 11.88 -1.66
N GLY A 220 18.92 12.84 -0.95
CA GLY A 220 19.27 12.72 0.48
C GLY A 220 20.41 11.74 0.78
N ASP A 221 21.22 11.41 -0.23
CA ASP A 221 22.37 10.48 -0.16
C ASP A 221 23.67 11.19 -0.58
N GLY A 222 24.73 10.44 -0.92
CA GLY A 222 26.01 11.00 -1.36
C GLY A 222 25.90 11.89 -2.61
N ASN A 223 25.05 11.53 -3.57
CA ASN A 223 24.84 12.33 -4.79
C ASN A 223 24.15 13.66 -4.46
N ALA A 224 23.14 13.64 -3.60
CA ALA A 224 22.54 14.88 -3.10
C ALA A 224 23.51 15.70 -2.23
N SER A 225 24.42 15.06 -1.51
CA SER A 225 25.44 15.75 -0.72
C SER A 225 26.42 16.49 -1.64
N ALA A 226 26.86 15.88 -2.74
CA ALA A 226 27.69 16.53 -3.75
C ALA A 226 26.97 17.69 -4.45
N ILE A 227 25.67 17.56 -4.76
CA ILE A 227 24.85 18.65 -5.32
C ILE A 227 24.77 19.85 -4.35
N VAL A 228 24.56 19.60 -3.05
CA VAL A 228 24.52 20.67 -2.05
C VAL A 228 25.92 21.26 -1.81
N GLN A 229 26.97 20.45 -1.80
CA GLN A 229 28.35 20.92 -1.67
C GLN A 229 28.73 21.87 -2.83
N GLY A 230 28.44 21.51 -4.09
CA GLY A 230 28.71 22.40 -5.23
C GLY A 230 27.97 23.75 -5.15
N ARG A 231 26.74 23.78 -4.59
CA ARG A 231 26.00 25.01 -4.29
C ARG A 231 26.63 25.83 -3.14
N LEU A 232 27.37 25.19 -2.23
CA LEU A 232 28.07 25.82 -1.11
C LEU A 232 29.48 26.29 -1.46
N ASP A 233 30.14 25.66 -2.44
CA ASP A 233 31.42 26.11 -2.96
C ASP A 233 31.21 27.36 -3.84
N GLY A 234 30.29 27.26 -4.82
CA GLY A 234 29.89 28.34 -5.72
C GLY A 234 30.75 28.48 -6.98
N ASP A 235 30.41 29.48 -7.81
CA ASP A 235 31.18 29.83 -9.01
C ASP A 235 32.44 30.66 -8.68
N GLU A 236 33.43 30.64 -9.57
CA GLU A 236 34.73 31.32 -9.40
C GLU A 236 34.58 32.85 -9.22
N GLY A 237 34.57 33.30 -7.97
CA GLY A 237 34.55 34.73 -7.61
C GLY A 237 33.78 35.05 -6.33
N GLU A 238 32.89 34.16 -5.86
CA GLU A 238 32.25 34.32 -4.55
C GLU A 238 33.19 33.94 -3.40
N GLN A 239 32.90 34.42 -2.19
CA GLN A 239 33.76 34.22 -1.02
C GLN A 239 33.58 32.81 -0.45
N ILE A 240 34.46 31.89 -0.84
CA ILE A 240 34.35 30.44 -0.57
C ILE A 240 34.56 30.13 0.92
N VAL A 241 33.47 30.10 1.68
CA VAL A 241 33.44 29.56 3.05
C VAL A 241 33.81 28.08 3.00
N ALA A 242 34.93 27.71 3.62
CA ALA A 242 35.43 26.33 3.63
C ALA A 242 34.50 25.40 4.44
N THR A 243 33.50 24.82 3.77
CA THR A 243 32.50 23.91 4.36
C THR A 243 32.62 22.48 3.85
N ALA A 244 32.10 21.52 4.61
CA ALA A 244 31.88 20.15 4.15
C ALA A 244 30.47 19.70 4.55
N PHE A 245 29.58 19.53 3.57
CA PHE A 245 28.20 19.12 3.73
C PHE A 245 28.02 17.62 3.48
N ARG A 246 27.24 16.94 4.32
CA ARG A 246 26.76 15.57 4.07
C ARG A 246 25.34 15.33 4.58
N PHE A 247 24.54 14.60 3.80
CA PHE A 247 23.38 13.92 4.36
C PHE A 247 23.83 12.73 5.23
N THR A 248 23.15 12.53 6.36
CA THR A 248 23.40 11.48 7.36
C THR A 248 22.21 10.51 7.51
N GLY A 249 21.25 10.59 6.60
CA GLY A 249 20.10 9.69 6.53
C GLY A 249 18.86 10.37 5.96
N TYR A 250 17.87 9.58 5.55
CA TYR A 250 16.64 10.08 4.93
C TYR A 250 15.42 9.24 5.35
N GLY A 251 14.22 9.77 5.10
CA GLY A 251 12.98 9.03 5.36
C GLY A 251 11.73 9.65 4.74
N ASN A 252 10.60 9.01 5.01
CA ASN A 252 9.29 9.33 4.41
C ASN A 252 8.30 9.90 5.42
N GLY A 253 7.61 10.96 5.01
CA GLY A 253 6.44 11.52 5.68
C GLY A 253 6.72 12.23 7.01
N THR A 254 5.63 12.79 7.56
CA THR A 254 5.71 13.59 8.80
C THR A 254 6.10 12.77 10.03
N ASP A 255 5.93 11.45 10.03
CA ASP A 255 6.35 10.60 11.14
C ASP A 255 7.88 10.52 11.27
N TYR A 256 8.61 10.47 10.16
CA TYR A 256 10.08 10.53 10.15
C TYR A 256 10.56 11.94 10.52
N GLY A 257 9.95 12.98 9.92
CA GLY A 257 10.29 14.37 10.19
C GLY A 257 10.12 14.75 11.67
N SER A 258 8.96 14.45 12.26
CA SER A 258 8.71 14.74 13.68
C SER A 258 9.66 13.95 14.59
N ALA A 259 10.02 12.71 14.24
CA ALA A 259 11.03 11.97 15.00
C ALA A 259 12.39 12.69 14.95
N ARG A 260 12.91 13.00 13.76
CA ARG A 260 14.23 13.64 13.61
C ARG A 260 14.30 15.05 14.17
N LEU A 261 13.25 15.84 14.06
CA LEU A 261 13.24 17.18 14.62
C LEU A 261 13.08 17.17 16.15
N CYS A 262 12.31 16.22 16.72
CA CYS A 262 12.29 16.01 18.17
C CYS A 262 13.63 15.45 18.70
N ASP A 263 14.30 14.55 17.97
CA ASP A 263 15.65 14.07 18.31
C ASP A 263 16.64 15.26 18.39
N LEU A 264 16.59 16.17 17.41
CA LEU A 264 17.44 17.37 17.33
C LEU A 264 17.15 18.35 18.47
N VAL A 265 15.88 18.71 18.69
CA VAL A 265 15.47 19.62 19.79
C VAL A 265 15.83 19.05 21.16
N SER A 266 15.70 17.74 21.36
CA SER A 266 16.08 17.07 22.60
C SER A 266 17.60 17.08 22.83
N ARG A 267 18.39 16.93 21.76
CA ARG A 267 19.87 16.97 21.79
C ARG A 267 20.41 18.36 22.13
N TYR A 268 19.82 19.39 21.51
CA TYR A 268 20.25 20.79 21.63
C TYR A 268 19.42 21.61 22.62
N GLN A 269 18.60 20.98 23.46
CA GLN A 269 17.84 21.62 24.56
C GLN A 269 16.99 22.83 24.12
N GLY A 270 16.40 22.76 22.91
CA GLY A 270 15.60 23.85 22.35
C GLY A 270 16.37 24.93 21.58
N ALA A 271 17.72 24.86 21.50
CA ALA A 271 18.54 25.73 20.66
C ALA A 271 18.52 25.29 19.17
N VAL A 272 17.31 25.14 18.63
CA VAL A 272 17.04 24.75 17.24
C VAL A 272 16.25 25.87 16.55
N TYR A 273 16.59 26.14 15.29
CA TYR A 273 16.06 27.25 14.52
C TYR A 273 15.49 26.74 13.18
N ASP A 274 14.39 27.31 12.70
CA ASP A 274 13.83 27.05 11.37
C ASP A 274 14.54 27.86 10.25
N GLU A 275 14.15 27.64 8.99
CA GLU A 275 14.76 28.32 7.85
C GLU A 275 14.54 29.85 7.83
N GLN A 276 13.52 30.36 8.53
CA GLN A 276 13.31 31.79 8.75
C GLN A 276 14.08 32.35 9.95
N GLY A 277 14.63 31.49 10.83
CA GLY A 277 15.29 31.87 12.09
C GLY A 277 14.37 31.90 13.30
N GLY A 278 13.15 31.36 13.21
CA GLY A 278 12.27 31.13 14.35
C GLY A 278 12.78 29.99 15.24
N VAL A 279 12.63 30.15 16.56
CA VAL A 279 13.13 29.17 17.55
C VAL A 279 12.13 28.03 17.75
N ILE A 280 12.62 26.80 17.72
CA ILE A 280 11.87 25.56 17.98
C ILE A 280 12.26 25.05 19.37
N ALA A 281 11.63 25.62 20.40
CA ALA A 281 12.07 25.48 21.80
C ALA A 281 11.78 24.09 22.42
N ASP A 282 10.81 23.34 21.89
CA ASP A 282 10.36 22.07 22.49
C ASP A 282 9.88 21.03 21.45
N THR A 283 9.67 19.79 21.92
CA THR A 283 9.29 18.65 21.08
C THR A 283 7.83 18.68 20.61
N SER A 284 6.96 19.53 21.19
CA SER A 284 5.65 19.83 20.61
C SER A 284 5.82 20.76 19.41
N GLN A 285 6.59 21.85 19.55
CA GLN A 285 6.88 22.78 18.46
C GLN A 285 7.55 22.08 17.27
N ALA A 286 8.51 21.17 17.53
CA ALA A 286 9.09 20.29 16.52
C ALA A 286 8.03 19.41 15.81
N GLY A 287 7.07 18.87 16.56
CA GLY A 287 5.92 18.16 16.01
C GLY A 287 5.06 19.06 15.10
N ASP A 288 4.73 20.25 15.57
CA ASP A 288 3.85 21.20 14.89
C ASP A 288 4.47 21.79 13.62
N VAL A 289 5.75 22.17 13.60
CA VAL A 289 6.47 22.60 12.39
C VAL A 289 6.37 21.56 11.28
N VAL A 290 6.58 20.28 11.61
CA VAL A 290 6.51 19.19 10.62
C VAL A 290 5.06 18.89 10.19
N GLN A 291 4.08 18.95 11.10
CA GLN A 291 2.69 18.61 10.79
C GLN A 291 1.90 19.75 10.10
N LEU A 292 2.27 21.00 10.35
CA LEU A 292 1.53 22.19 9.91
C LEU A 292 2.22 22.92 8.76
N THR A 293 3.54 23.07 8.82
CA THR A 293 4.34 23.74 7.77
C THR A 293 4.83 22.73 6.74
N TRP A 294 5.77 21.86 7.10
CA TRP A 294 6.48 20.99 6.14
C TRP A 294 5.56 19.99 5.42
N ARG A 295 4.45 19.58 6.07
CA ARG A 295 3.47 18.62 5.58
C ARG A 295 2.95 18.91 4.17
N GLY A 296 2.88 20.17 3.76
CA GLY A 296 2.49 20.56 2.40
C GLY A 296 3.54 20.19 1.34
N GLY A 297 4.82 20.45 1.63
CA GLY A 297 5.92 20.22 0.70
C GLY A 297 6.29 18.75 0.48
N LEU A 298 6.10 17.88 1.49
CA LEU A 298 6.62 16.50 1.46
C LEU A 298 6.19 15.67 0.25
N HIS A 299 4.95 15.85 -0.25
CA HIS A 299 4.37 15.08 -1.36
C HIS A 299 4.45 13.54 -1.19
N SER A 300 4.37 13.05 0.06
CA SER A 300 4.68 11.67 0.46
C SER A 300 3.99 10.58 -0.36
N ARG A 301 4.79 9.72 -1.00
CA ARG A 301 4.37 8.52 -1.73
C ARG A 301 4.92 7.27 -1.02
N LYS A 302 4.03 6.46 -0.45
CA LYS A 302 4.33 5.10 -0.01
C LYS A 302 3.81 4.09 -1.06
N PRO A 303 4.51 2.96 -1.30
CA PRO A 303 4.04 1.93 -2.21
C PRO A 303 2.73 1.30 -1.72
N ARG A 304 2.02 0.69 -2.67
CA ARG A 304 0.68 0.11 -2.47
C ARG A 304 0.63 -1.19 -3.24
N ASP A 305 1.35 -2.16 -2.72
CA ASP A 305 1.60 -3.45 -3.35
C ASP A 305 0.70 -4.52 -2.73
N ILE A 306 0.23 -4.26 -1.51
CA ILE A 306 -0.81 -5.02 -0.82
C ILE A 306 -1.90 -4.10 -0.27
N MET A 307 -3.12 -4.64 -0.20
CA MET A 307 -4.24 -4.03 0.53
C MET A 307 -4.80 -4.96 1.60
N HIS A 308 -5.37 -4.36 2.64
CA HIS A 308 -6.08 -5.05 3.72
C HIS A 308 -7.58 -4.84 3.56
N VAL A 309 -8.31 -5.91 3.23
CA VAL A 309 -9.77 -5.93 3.17
C VAL A 309 -10.32 -6.60 4.43
N ILE A 310 -11.39 -6.04 4.97
CA ILE A 310 -12.14 -6.60 6.10
C ILE A 310 -13.57 -6.85 5.65
N LEU A 311 -14.04 -8.07 5.91
CA LEU A 311 -15.41 -8.53 5.77
C LEU A 311 -15.98 -8.77 7.16
N SER A 312 -17.24 -8.43 7.43
CA SER A 312 -17.88 -8.77 8.71
C SER A 312 -19.39 -8.98 8.59
N ALA A 313 -19.92 -9.87 9.42
CA ALA A 313 -21.36 -10.09 9.61
C ALA A 313 -21.81 -9.66 11.02
N ARG A 314 -23.13 -9.67 11.29
CA ARG A 314 -23.70 -9.40 12.62
C ARG A 314 -23.33 -10.49 13.64
N ALA A 315 -23.42 -10.15 14.91
CA ALA A 315 -23.39 -11.11 16.02
C ALA A 315 -24.39 -12.25 15.79
N GLY A 316 -23.99 -13.48 16.10
CA GLY A 316 -24.82 -14.68 15.88
C GLY A 316 -25.00 -15.11 14.41
N THR A 317 -24.22 -14.57 13.46
CA THR A 317 -24.13 -15.16 12.11
C THR A 317 -23.27 -16.41 12.14
N ASP A 318 -23.68 -17.49 11.45
CA ASP A 318 -22.90 -18.72 11.39
C ASP A 318 -21.50 -18.49 10.80
N VAL A 319 -20.51 -19.11 11.45
CA VAL A 319 -19.09 -18.90 11.18
C VAL A 319 -18.62 -19.63 9.92
N GLN A 320 -19.17 -20.81 9.61
CA GLN A 320 -18.73 -21.61 8.45
C GLN A 320 -19.41 -21.15 7.16
N ALA A 321 -20.70 -20.82 7.21
CA ALA A 321 -21.40 -20.10 6.15
C ALA A 321 -20.72 -18.76 5.83
N PHE A 322 -20.28 -18.01 6.85
CA PHE A 322 -19.55 -16.76 6.63
C PHE A 322 -18.14 -17.00 6.07
N ARG A 323 -17.44 -18.07 6.48
CA ARG A 323 -16.17 -18.49 5.85
C ARG A 323 -16.37 -18.82 4.36
N ALA A 324 -17.40 -19.59 4.02
CA ALA A 324 -17.71 -19.97 2.64
C ALA A 324 -18.07 -18.74 1.78
N ALA A 325 -18.90 -17.84 2.32
CA ALA A 325 -19.25 -16.59 1.66
C ALA A 325 -18.03 -15.66 1.46
N ALA A 326 -17.12 -15.58 2.44
CA ALA A 326 -15.87 -14.85 2.32
C ALA A 326 -14.96 -15.46 1.23
N ARG A 327 -14.80 -16.79 1.20
CA ARG A 327 -14.04 -17.50 0.15
C ARG A 327 -14.61 -17.22 -1.24
N GLY A 328 -15.93 -17.38 -1.41
CA GLY A 328 -16.61 -17.13 -2.69
C GLY A 328 -16.57 -15.67 -3.14
N PHE A 329 -16.52 -14.72 -2.19
CA PHE A 329 -16.33 -13.30 -2.48
C PHE A 329 -14.90 -13.03 -2.98
N LEU A 330 -13.88 -13.51 -2.26
CA LEU A 330 -12.47 -13.31 -2.62
C LEU A 330 -12.15 -13.94 -3.98
N ALA A 331 -12.61 -15.18 -4.21
CA ALA A 331 -12.37 -15.91 -5.45
C ALA A 331 -13.00 -15.23 -6.69
N GLN A 332 -14.08 -14.46 -6.54
CA GLN A 332 -14.71 -13.73 -7.66
C GLN A 332 -14.13 -12.33 -7.85
N GLU A 333 -13.96 -11.54 -6.79
CA GLU A 333 -13.49 -10.15 -6.91
C GLU A 333 -11.97 -10.04 -7.12
N PHE A 334 -11.21 -11.07 -6.73
CA PHE A 334 -9.75 -11.16 -6.82
C PHE A 334 -9.27 -12.37 -7.64
N ALA A 335 -10.09 -12.83 -8.59
CA ALA A 335 -9.69 -13.84 -9.57
C ALA A 335 -8.40 -13.42 -10.30
N GLY A 336 -7.37 -14.27 -10.29
CA GLY A 336 -6.06 -13.97 -10.88
C GLY A 336 -5.12 -13.13 -10.01
N TYR A 337 -5.53 -12.74 -8.80
CA TYR A 337 -4.69 -12.04 -7.83
C TYR A 337 -4.35 -12.97 -6.65
N ARG A 338 -3.14 -12.83 -6.10
CA ARG A 338 -2.76 -13.55 -4.87
C ARG A 338 -3.43 -12.93 -3.66
N TYR A 339 -3.98 -13.78 -2.79
CA TYR A 339 -4.55 -13.34 -1.52
C TYR A 339 -4.41 -14.39 -0.44
N VAL A 340 -4.34 -13.92 0.81
CA VAL A 340 -4.42 -14.75 2.01
C VAL A 340 -5.41 -14.15 2.98
N PHE A 341 -6.28 -14.97 3.56
CA PHE A 341 -7.30 -14.50 4.51
C PHE A 341 -7.37 -15.36 5.76
N SER A 342 -7.79 -14.74 6.87
CA SER A 342 -8.01 -15.36 8.16
C SER A 342 -9.35 -14.91 8.71
N LEU A 343 -10.07 -15.83 9.35
CA LEU A 343 -11.36 -15.56 9.98
C LEU A 343 -11.18 -15.51 11.51
N HIS A 344 -11.63 -14.42 12.12
CA HIS A 344 -11.65 -14.24 13.57
C HIS A 344 -13.05 -14.58 14.09
N ASP A 345 -13.13 -15.74 14.75
CA ASP A 345 -14.31 -16.30 15.40
C ASP A 345 -14.52 -15.61 16.77
N PRO A 346 -15.73 -15.11 17.09
CA PRO A 346 -16.02 -14.49 18.39
C PRO A 346 -15.62 -15.31 19.62
N SER A 347 -15.79 -16.63 19.54
CA SER A 347 -15.58 -17.58 20.64
C SER A 347 -14.17 -18.18 20.67
N ARG A 348 -13.49 -18.23 19.52
CA ARG A 348 -12.21 -18.95 19.33
C ARG A 348 -11.02 -18.06 18.96
N ASP A 349 -11.17 -16.73 18.92
CA ASP A 349 -10.03 -15.81 18.81
C ASP A 349 -9.09 -16.00 20.02
N PRO A 350 -7.82 -16.40 19.81
CA PRO A 350 -6.87 -16.61 20.90
C PRO A 350 -6.44 -15.30 21.56
N LYS A 351 -6.67 -14.14 20.91
CA LYS A 351 -6.41 -12.83 21.53
C LYS A 351 -7.51 -12.52 22.56
N PRO A 352 -7.16 -12.18 23.82
CA PRO A 352 -8.16 -11.84 24.82
C PRO A 352 -8.90 -10.52 24.49
N GLU A 353 -10.09 -10.35 25.08
CA GLU A 353 -10.95 -9.18 24.81
C GLU A 353 -10.31 -7.85 25.29
N GLU A 354 -9.60 -7.87 26.42
CA GLU A 354 -8.82 -6.73 26.94
C GLU A 354 -7.76 -6.23 25.93
N ALA A 355 -7.21 -7.12 25.10
CA ALA A 355 -6.30 -6.80 24.02
C ALA A 355 -7.04 -6.55 22.68
N GLY A 356 -8.37 -6.56 22.67
CA GLY A 356 -9.23 -6.25 21.53
C GLY A 356 -9.56 -7.41 20.59
N GLY A 357 -9.34 -8.66 21.02
CA GLY A 357 -9.84 -9.88 20.37
C GLY A 357 -11.31 -10.18 20.72
N LYS A 358 -11.71 -11.45 20.58
CA LYS A 358 -13.01 -12.04 21.00
C LYS A 358 -14.25 -11.16 20.75
N ARG A 359 -14.30 -10.52 19.58
CA ARG A 359 -15.37 -9.56 19.26
C ARG A 359 -16.70 -10.28 19.10
N PRO A 360 -17.84 -9.68 19.49
CA PRO A 360 -19.16 -10.33 19.39
C PRO A 360 -19.63 -10.59 17.94
N HIS A 361 -18.85 -10.23 16.92
CA HIS A 361 -19.16 -10.39 15.50
C HIS A 361 -18.06 -11.12 14.75
N VAL A 362 -18.43 -12.09 13.92
CA VAL A 362 -17.49 -12.78 13.02
C VAL A 362 -16.99 -11.82 11.95
N HIS A 363 -15.68 -11.86 11.70
CA HIS A 363 -15.03 -11.03 10.70
C HIS A 363 -13.86 -11.77 10.04
N ALA A 364 -13.67 -11.52 8.74
CA ALA A 364 -12.54 -12.05 7.98
C ALA A 364 -11.64 -10.91 7.55
N HIS A 365 -10.34 -11.10 7.73
CA HIS A 365 -9.29 -10.20 7.28
C HIS A 365 -8.56 -10.83 6.10
N ALA A 366 -8.55 -10.18 4.94
CA ALA A 366 -7.81 -10.61 3.76
C ALA A 366 -6.69 -9.61 3.45
N ILE A 367 -5.47 -10.13 3.21
CA ILE A 367 -4.38 -9.41 2.57
C ILE A 367 -4.39 -9.82 1.10
N VAL A 368 -4.39 -8.85 0.19
CA VAL A 368 -4.50 -9.08 -1.25
C VAL A 368 -3.38 -8.34 -1.96
N ALA A 369 -2.66 -9.02 -2.86
CA ALA A 369 -1.70 -8.38 -3.75
C ALA A 369 -2.43 -7.41 -4.71
N MET A 370 -1.95 -6.18 -4.78
CA MET A 370 -2.51 -5.12 -5.63
C MET A 370 -2.19 -5.34 -7.11
N ARG A 371 -1.41 -6.36 -7.46
CA ARG A 371 -1.06 -6.78 -8.82
C ARG A 371 -1.40 -8.25 -9.05
N SER A 372 -1.88 -8.58 -10.25
CA SER A 372 -2.01 -9.97 -10.71
C SER A 372 -0.67 -10.50 -11.21
N ASP A 373 -0.55 -11.82 -11.36
CA ASP A 373 0.61 -12.43 -12.05
C ASP A 373 0.71 -11.99 -13.53
N ALA A 374 -0.38 -11.49 -14.13
CA ALA A 374 -0.41 -10.87 -15.45
C ALA A 374 -0.09 -9.36 -15.45
N GLY A 375 0.19 -8.76 -14.28
CA GLY A 375 0.57 -7.35 -14.15
C GLY A 375 -0.60 -6.35 -14.09
N ASP A 376 -1.85 -6.81 -14.15
CA ASP A 376 -3.04 -5.98 -13.90
C ASP A 376 -3.00 -5.37 -12.50
N ARG A 377 -3.79 -4.32 -12.26
CA ARG A 377 -3.84 -3.64 -10.96
C ARG A 377 -5.27 -3.49 -10.46
N ILE A 378 -5.49 -3.82 -9.18
CA ILE A 378 -6.80 -3.70 -8.53
C ILE A 378 -7.26 -2.23 -8.50
N GLU A 379 -8.41 -1.96 -9.09
CA GLU A 379 -9.13 -0.70 -8.99
C GLU A 379 -9.77 -0.55 -7.61
N THR A 380 -9.58 0.58 -6.93
CA THR A 380 -10.14 0.84 -5.59
C THR A 380 -11.01 2.10 -5.55
N THR A 381 -11.94 2.22 -6.50
CA THR A 381 -12.88 3.36 -6.60
C THR A 381 -14.18 3.11 -5.82
N ILE A 382 -14.97 4.18 -5.63
CA ILE A 382 -16.25 4.12 -4.90
C ILE A 382 -17.26 3.17 -5.58
N PRO A 383 -17.41 3.13 -6.93
CA PRO A 383 -18.24 2.13 -7.61
C PRO A 383 -17.78 0.69 -7.38
N VAL A 384 -16.46 0.41 -7.40
CA VAL A 384 -15.94 -0.94 -7.10
C VAL A 384 -16.26 -1.36 -5.67
N PHE A 385 -16.11 -0.46 -4.69
CA PHE A 385 -16.55 -0.74 -3.32
C PHE A 385 -18.08 -0.92 -3.18
N ARG A 386 -18.90 -0.43 -4.13
CA ARG A 386 -20.33 -0.79 -4.19
C ARG A 386 -20.50 -2.20 -4.74
N ARG A 387 -19.86 -2.54 -5.86
CA ARG A 387 -19.85 -3.91 -6.44
C ARG A 387 -19.47 -4.94 -5.38
N TRP A 388 -18.38 -4.74 -4.65
CA TRP A 388 -17.92 -5.67 -3.61
C TRP A 388 -18.97 -5.95 -2.53
N ARG A 389 -19.81 -4.97 -2.15
CA ARG A 389 -20.90 -5.19 -1.18
C ARG A 389 -22.08 -5.93 -1.78
N VAL A 390 -22.33 -5.80 -3.09
CA VAL A 390 -23.31 -6.61 -3.81
C VAL A 390 -22.83 -8.06 -3.91
N THR A 391 -21.57 -8.29 -4.28
CA THR A 391 -20.97 -9.63 -4.36
C THR A 391 -20.89 -10.30 -2.99
N MET A 392 -20.50 -9.59 -1.93
CA MET A 392 -20.53 -10.13 -0.56
C MET A 392 -21.96 -10.50 -0.13
N ALA A 393 -22.96 -9.67 -0.45
CA ALA A 393 -24.37 -9.97 -0.15
C ALA A 393 -24.88 -11.20 -0.95
N GLU A 394 -24.50 -11.32 -2.23
CA GLU A 394 -24.82 -12.46 -3.08
C GLU A 394 -24.24 -13.77 -2.51
N LYS A 395 -22.94 -13.81 -2.19
CA LYS A 395 -22.31 -15.00 -1.62
C LYS A 395 -22.79 -15.32 -0.21
N ALA A 396 -23.10 -14.31 0.60
CA ALA A 396 -23.74 -14.51 1.89
C ALA A 396 -25.09 -15.23 1.74
N ARG A 397 -25.97 -14.75 0.84
CA ARG A 397 -27.27 -15.40 0.58
C ARG A 397 -27.12 -16.81 0.00
N ALA A 398 -26.14 -17.05 -0.87
CA ALA A 398 -25.82 -18.38 -1.41
C ALA A 398 -25.41 -19.40 -0.33
N HIS A 399 -24.94 -18.94 0.83
CA HIS A 399 -24.65 -19.75 2.01
C HIS A 399 -25.65 -19.54 3.17
N GLY A 400 -26.89 -19.13 2.87
CA GLY A 400 -27.98 -19.04 3.85
C GLY A 400 -27.93 -17.82 4.78
N ILE A 401 -26.99 -16.87 4.58
CA ILE A 401 -26.89 -15.65 5.36
C ILE A 401 -27.67 -14.53 4.65
N SER A 402 -28.88 -14.26 5.11
CA SER A 402 -29.73 -13.16 4.60
C SER A 402 -29.04 -11.80 4.80
N MET A 403 -28.43 -11.28 3.75
CA MET A 403 -27.57 -10.10 3.75
C MET A 403 -27.82 -9.26 2.49
N GLU A 404 -27.74 -7.93 2.62
CA GLU A 404 -27.97 -6.98 1.52
C GLU A 404 -26.93 -5.84 1.48
N MET A 405 -26.70 -5.31 0.28
CA MET A 405 -26.00 -4.03 0.13
C MET A 405 -26.86 -2.90 0.72
N THR A 406 -26.24 -1.93 1.41
CA THR A 406 -26.91 -0.73 1.95
C THR A 406 -26.11 0.54 1.68
N ASP A 407 -26.76 1.61 1.23
CA ASP A 407 -26.21 2.97 1.17
C ASP A 407 -26.76 3.81 2.34
N ARG A 408 -25.95 4.68 2.96
CA ARG A 408 -26.40 5.47 4.11
C ARG A 408 -27.55 6.43 3.78
N ARG A 409 -27.70 6.83 2.51
CA ARG A 409 -28.79 7.69 2.02
C ARG A 409 -30.14 6.99 2.06
N GLU A 410 -30.16 5.66 1.92
CA GLU A 410 -31.37 4.82 1.94
C GLU A 410 -32.07 4.81 3.32
N ARG A 411 -31.42 5.36 4.36
CA ARG A 411 -31.89 5.40 5.75
C ARG A 411 -31.53 6.72 6.48
N ALA A 412 -31.11 7.75 5.75
CA ALA A 412 -30.55 9.00 6.30
C ALA A 412 -29.55 8.80 7.46
N SER A 413 -28.70 7.77 7.43
CA SER A 413 -27.77 7.47 8.54
C SER A 413 -26.54 8.38 8.52
N ALA A 414 -26.11 8.79 9.71
CA ALA A 414 -24.84 9.47 9.96
C ALA A 414 -23.65 8.82 9.23
N ALA A 415 -22.73 9.67 8.77
CA ALA A 415 -21.49 9.27 8.10
C ALA A 415 -20.57 8.45 9.05
N ALA A 416 -19.75 7.58 8.46
CA ALA A 416 -18.74 6.85 9.23
C ALA A 416 -17.57 7.75 9.65
N TYR A 417 -17.02 7.48 10.84
CA TYR A 417 -15.74 8.03 11.30
C TYR A 417 -14.57 7.07 10.95
N SER A 418 -13.35 7.60 10.90
CA SER A 418 -12.13 6.79 10.72
C SER A 418 -11.35 6.66 12.04
N LYS A 419 -10.39 5.73 12.10
CA LYS A 419 -9.47 5.59 13.26
C LYS A 419 -8.76 6.92 13.54
N ASN A 420 -8.37 7.66 12.49
CA ASN A 420 -7.68 8.95 12.53
C ASN A 420 -8.57 10.11 12.99
N GLN A 421 -9.84 9.86 13.30
CA GLN A 421 -10.76 10.82 13.91
C GLN A 421 -11.02 10.45 15.38
N VAL A 422 -11.30 9.18 15.66
CA VAL A 422 -11.64 8.71 17.02
C VAL A 422 -11.04 7.34 17.29
N ARG A 423 -10.33 7.21 18.42
CA ARG A 423 -9.83 5.93 18.96
C ARG A 423 -10.72 5.44 20.12
N PRO A 424 -10.94 4.13 20.29
CA PRO A 424 -11.43 3.59 21.56
C PRO A 424 -10.32 3.65 22.61
N THR A 425 -10.62 4.09 23.84
CA THR A 425 -9.67 4.06 24.97
C THR A 425 -9.78 2.74 25.73
N ASN A 426 -11.00 2.23 25.94
CA ASN A 426 -11.22 0.86 26.42
C ASN A 426 -11.39 -0.13 25.25
N ARG A 427 -10.90 -1.36 25.43
CA ARG A 427 -10.92 -2.41 24.38
C ARG A 427 -12.03 -3.44 24.59
N HIS A 428 -12.41 -3.68 25.86
CA HIS A 428 -13.58 -4.43 26.32
C HIS A 428 -14.86 -3.63 26.09
N GLY A 429 -15.84 -4.19 25.36
CA GLY A 429 -17.08 -3.51 24.96
C GLY A 429 -16.94 -2.33 23.97
N ARG A 430 -15.87 -1.52 24.07
CA ARG A 430 -15.61 -0.29 23.27
C ARG A 430 -16.73 0.72 23.44
N THR A 431 -16.85 1.19 24.68
CA THR A 431 -17.75 2.28 25.09
C THR A 431 -17.00 3.61 25.10
N GLU A 432 -15.88 3.70 25.82
CA GLU A 432 -15.07 4.91 25.95
C GLU A 432 -14.19 5.17 24.72
N HIS A 433 -14.13 6.44 24.30
CA HIS A 433 -13.43 6.88 23.10
C HIS A 433 -12.85 8.28 23.28
N GLU A 434 -11.76 8.53 22.55
CA GLU A 434 -11.07 9.81 22.49
C GLU A 434 -11.06 10.32 21.05
N ALA A 435 -11.29 11.62 20.84
CA ALA A 435 -11.42 12.24 19.51
C ALA A 435 -10.31 13.26 19.23
N THR A 436 -9.90 13.38 17.96
CA THR A 436 -8.87 14.36 17.53
C THR A 436 -9.38 15.79 17.50
N SER A 437 -10.69 16.00 17.33
CA SER A 437 -11.35 17.31 17.28
C SER A 437 -12.81 17.19 17.76
N GLU A 438 -13.44 18.32 18.09
CA GLU A 438 -14.88 18.34 18.40
C GLU A 438 -15.74 17.93 17.21
N ALA A 439 -15.31 18.18 15.96
CA ALA A 439 -15.99 17.66 14.77
C ALA A 439 -15.86 16.13 14.67
N ALA A 440 -14.69 15.57 14.96
CA ALA A 440 -14.49 14.12 15.05
C ALA A 440 -15.38 13.48 16.14
N LYS A 441 -15.49 14.12 17.31
CA LYS A 441 -16.36 13.70 18.41
C LYS A 441 -17.83 13.71 18.00
N ARG A 442 -18.34 14.86 17.52
CA ARG A 442 -19.72 15.00 17.00
C ARG A 442 -20.05 13.95 15.94
N ARG A 443 -19.13 13.67 15.00
CA ARG A 443 -19.30 12.64 13.96
C ARG A 443 -19.40 11.23 14.55
N TYR A 444 -18.59 10.92 15.56
CA TYR A 444 -18.65 9.65 16.28
C TYR A 444 -19.95 9.52 17.08
N ASP A 445 -20.33 10.54 17.85
CA ASP A 445 -21.55 10.56 18.67
C ASP A 445 -22.80 10.42 17.80
N ALA A 446 -22.87 11.19 16.70
CA ALA A 446 -23.92 11.08 15.70
C ALA A 446 -23.98 9.69 15.06
N LYS A 447 -22.83 9.01 14.91
CA LYS A 447 -22.79 7.66 14.36
C LYS A 447 -23.15 6.56 15.37
N ARG A 448 -22.86 6.75 16.66
CA ARG A 448 -23.23 5.81 17.73
C ARG A 448 -24.69 5.93 18.15
N SER A 449 -25.22 7.15 18.18
CA SER A 449 -26.65 7.43 18.41
C SER A 449 -27.50 7.36 17.12
N ASP A 450 -26.92 6.89 16.01
CA ASP A 450 -27.52 6.78 14.66
C ASP A 450 -28.41 7.96 14.24
N ARG A 451 -27.93 9.19 14.53
CA ARG A 451 -28.65 10.43 14.21
C ARG A 451 -28.93 10.53 12.72
N HIS A 452 -30.08 11.14 12.41
CA HIS A 452 -30.47 11.43 11.04
C HIS A 452 -29.47 12.42 10.42
N SER A 453 -29.07 12.18 9.18
CA SER A 453 -28.00 12.91 8.50
C SER A 453 -28.26 12.96 7.00
N PHE A 454 -28.92 14.04 6.60
CA PHE A 454 -29.30 14.30 5.22
C PHE A 454 -28.12 14.83 4.40
N THR A 455 -28.11 14.51 3.11
CA THR A 455 -26.99 14.82 2.21
C THR A 455 -27.30 16.03 1.33
N GLN A 456 -26.76 17.18 1.71
CA GLN A 456 -27.03 18.50 1.10
C GLN A 456 -26.84 18.61 -0.44
N THR A 457 -26.04 17.75 -1.08
CA THR A 457 -25.83 17.80 -2.54
C THR A 457 -27.07 17.29 -3.28
N GLU A 458 -27.53 18.03 -4.29
CA GLU A 458 -28.75 17.72 -5.06
C GLU A 458 -28.81 16.27 -5.58
N ARG A 459 -27.71 15.76 -6.18
CA ARG A 459 -27.61 14.36 -6.65
C ARG A 459 -27.88 13.34 -5.53
N SER A 460 -27.55 13.67 -4.30
CA SER A 460 -27.76 12.80 -3.15
C SER A 460 -29.16 12.96 -2.56
N ARG A 461 -29.76 14.17 -2.58
CA ARG A 461 -31.19 14.39 -2.30
C ARG A 461 -32.05 13.54 -3.24
N ARG A 462 -31.90 13.71 -4.56
CA ARG A 462 -32.62 12.90 -5.59
C ARG A 462 -32.49 11.38 -5.38
N TYR A 463 -31.41 10.90 -4.78
CA TYR A 463 -31.20 9.49 -4.44
C TYR A 463 -31.94 9.08 -3.14
N THR A 464 -31.95 9.95 -2.13
CA THR A 464 -32.78 9.79 -0.91
C THR A 464 -34.27 9.86 -1.24
N ASP A 465 -34.69 10.78 -2.10
CA ASP A 465 -36.08 10.95 -2.55
C ASP A 465 -36.57 9.67 -3.26
N PHE A 466 -35.75 9.13 -4.17
CA PHE A 466 -36.03 7.85 -4.82
C PHE A 466 -36.08 6.69 -3.80
N ALA A 467 -35.20 6.68 -2.80
CA ALA A 467 -35.26 5.69 -1.73
C ALA A 467 -36.53 5.82 -0.88
N LYS A 468 -37.01 7.03 -0.58
CA LYS A 468 -38.31 7.26 0.08
C LYS A 468 -39.43 6.62 -0.71
N GLN A 469 -39.49 6.85 -2.03
CA GLN A 469 -40.47 6.24 -2.92
C GLN A 469 -40.45 4.71 -2.92
N GLN A 470 -39.26 4.09 -2.76
CA GLN A 470 -39.18 2.63 -2.64
C GLN A 470 -39.64 2.10 -1.27
N TRP A 471 -39.50 2.88 -0.19
CA TRP A 471 -40.07 2.55 1.12
C TRP A 471 -41.60 2.77 1.16
N GLU A 472 -42.11 3.87 0.57
CA GLU A 472 -43.54 4.14 0.41
C GLU A 472 -44.26 3.03 -0.38
N ALA A 473 -43.64 2.58 -1.47
CA ALA A 473 -44.14 1.48 -2.28
C ALA A 473 -44.10 0.14 -1.53
N LEU A 474 -43.13 -0.07 -0.63
CA LEU A 474 -43.05 -1.28 0.21
C LEU A 474 -44.08 -1.25 1.36
N ALA A 475 -44.37 -0.08 1.93
CA ALA A 475 -45.38 0.11 2.98
C ALA A 475 -46.84 0.02 2.47
N THR A 476 -47.04 -0.12 1.15
CA THR A 476 -48.35 -0.27 0.50
C THR A 476 -48.54 -1.62 -0.19
N GLU A 477 -47.50 -2.45 -0.27
CA GLU A 477 -47.62 -3.89 -0.56
C GLU A 477 -48.01 -4.63 0.73
N HIS A 478 -48.76 -5.73 0.62
CA HIS A 478 -49.11 -6.59 1.77
C HIS A 478 -47.90 -7.41 2.25
N GLY A 479 -46.92 -6.71 2.82
CA GLY A 479 -45.72 -7.25 3.47
C GLY A 479 -45.95 -7.28 4.97
N GLY A 480 -46.63 -8.33 5.44
CA GLY A 480 -47.32 -8.36 6.73
C GLY A 480 -46.56 -7.73 7.91
N ASP A 481 -47.30 -6.89 8.64
CA ASP A 481 -47.06 -6.22 9.93
C ASP A 481 -45.65 -5.67 10.15
N ARG A 482 -44.66 -6.55 10.28
CA ARG A 482 -43.26 -6.21 10.52
C ARG A 482 -42.63 -5.48 9.34
N VAL A 483 -42.90 -5.89 8.10
CA VAL A 483 -42.26 -5.26 6.93
C VAL A 483 -42.84 -3.87 6.68
N GLU A 484 -44.16 -3.75 6.73
CA GLU A 484 -44.89 -2.47 6.75
C GLU A 484 -44.42 -1.54 7.89
N SER A 485 -44.32 -2.03 9.13
CA SER A 485 -43.85 -1.25 10.29
C SER A 485 -42.42 -0.72 10.12
N VAL A 486 -41.49 -1.55 9.62
CA VAL A 486 -40.10 -1.11 9.35
C VAL A 486 -40.05 -0.12 8.19
N ALA A 487 -40.85 -0.33 7.13
CA ALA A 487 -40.95 0.58 6.00
C ALA A 487 -41.47 1.96 6.46
N GLN A 488 -42.57 2.01 7.20
CA GLN A 488 -43.13 3.24 7.78
C GLN A 488 -42.12 3.96 8.69
N SER A 489 -41.38 3.21 9.52
CA SER A 489 -40.29 3.75 10.34
C SER A 489 -39.18 4.39 9.48
N GLN A 490 -38.84 3.83 8.32
CA GLN A 490 -37.88 4.47 7.41
C GLN A 490 -38.49 5.68 6.69
N ILE A 491 -39.77 5.67 6.31
CA ILE A 491 -40.47 6.82 5.70
C ILE A 491 -40.41 8.02 6.65
N THR A 492 -40.90 7.90 7.88
CA THR A 492 -40.88 8.98 8.88
C THR A 492 -39.46 9.47 9.19
N ARG A 493 -38.46 8.58 9.14
CA ARG A 493 -37.04 8.93 9.30
C ARG A 493 -36.45 9.69 8.10
N LEU A 494 -36.96 9.48 6.90
CA LEU A 494 -36.60 10.28 5.71
C LEU A 494 -37.39 11.60 5.65
N GLU A 495 -38.61 11.64 6.22
CA GLU A 495 -39.44 12.84 6.28
C GLU A 495 -38.97 13.90 7.29
N SER A 496 -38.15 13.53 8.27
CA SER A 496 -37.73 14.47 9.31
C SER A 496 -36.84 15.63 8.81
N GLU A 497 -36.41 15.67 7.54
CA GLU A 497 -35.80 16.86 6.91
C GLU A 497 -36.84 17.99 6.71
N VAL A 498 -38.14 17.66 6.59
CA VAL A 498 -39.22 18.60 6.25
C VAL A 498 -39.67 19.48 7.44
N MET A 499 -39.52 18.99 8.68
CA MET A 499 -39.92 19.74 9.89
C MET A 499 -38.77 20.51 10.55
N SER A 500 -37.52 20.29 10.15
CA SER A 500 -36.36 21.04 10.66
C SER A 500 -36.08 22.28 9.81
N ASP A 501 -37.09 23.16 9.68
CA ASP A 501 -36.86 24.50 9.14
C ASP A 501 -35.84 25.21 10.04
N HIS A 502 -34.73 25.66 9.46
CA HIS A 502 -33.62 26.19 10.26
C HIS A 502 -33.98 27.62 10.72
N PRO A 503 -33.81 27.97 12.01
CA PRO A 503 -33.96 29.35 12.46
C PRO A 503 -32.86 30.20 11.81
N GLY A 504 -33.22 30.85 10.69
CA GLY A 504 -32.27 31.54 9.83
C GLY A 504 -31.69 32.79 10.49
N PRO A 505 -30.38 33.06 10.33
CA PRO A 505 -29.82 34.38 10.61
C PRO A 505 -30.53 35.44 9.76
N LEU A 506 -31.04 36.49 10.40
CA LEU A 506 -31.76 37.57 9.72
C LEU A 506 -30.77 38.50 9.00
N GLY A 507 -30.70 38.38 7.67
CA GLY A 507 -30.02 39.33 6.78
C GLY A 507 -29.00 38.68 5.83
N GLY A 508 -29.28 38.65 4.53
CA GLY A 508 -28.36 38.11 3.51
C GLY A 508 -28.98 37.66 2.19
N ARG A 509 -30.29 37.44 2.14
CA ARG A 509 -31.02 36.69 1.08
C ARG A 509 -30.89 37.19 -0.39
N LYS A 510 -30.29 38.35 -0.65
CA LYS A 510 -29.89 38.76 -2.03
C LYS A 510 -28.43 38.42 -2.34
N THR A 511 -27.52 38.62 -1.39
CA THR A 511 -26.08 38.39 -1.55
C THR A 511 -25.77 36.89 -1.66
N GLU A 512 -26.36 36.05 -0.80
CA GLU A 512 -26.15 34.59 -0.85
C GLU A 512 -26.57 33.96 -2.19
N SER A 513 -27.63 34.48 -2.81
CA SER A 513 -28.09 34.02 -4.13
C SER A 513 -27.04 34.30 -5.21
N LEU A 514 -26.43 35.49 -5.17
CA LEU A 514 -25.37 35.89 -6.09
C LEU A 514 -24.08 35.11 -5.85
N CYS A 515 -23.61 34.97 -4.60
CA CYS A 515 -22.46 34.13 -4.26
C CYS A 515 -22.66 32.67 -4.67
N SER A 516 -23.87 32.12 -4.53
CA SER A 516 -24.22 30.75 -4.94
C SER A 516 -24.19 30.56 -6.46
N LEU A 517 -24.73 31.51 -7.22
CA LEU A 517 -24.64 31.54 -8.68
C LEU A 517 -23.20 31.72 -9.16
N PHE A 518 -22.45 32.67 -8.57
CA PHE A 518 -21.03 32.91 -8.86
C PHE A 518 -20.19 31.66 -8.60
N THR A 519 -20.34 31.01 -7.44
CA THR A 519 -19.69 29.73 -7.13
C THR A 519 -20.07 28.64 -8.16
N THR A 520 -21.31 28.62 -8.63
CA THR A 520 -21.76 27.67 -9.67
C THR A 520 -21.10 27.94 -11.02
N HIS A 521 -20.92 29.21 -11.40
CA HIS A 521 -20.19 29.58 -12.63
C HIS A 521 -18.68 29.33 -12.50
N LEU A 522 -18.05 29.60 -11.35
CA LEU A 522 -16.65 29.22 -11.10
C LEU A 522 -16.42 27.70 -11.15
N VAL A 523 -17.32 26.90 -10.56
CA VAL A 523 -17.29 25.42 -10.64
C VAL A 523 -17.69 24.90 -12.04
N SER A 524 -18.19 25.77 -12.93
CA SER A 524 -18.35 25.49 -14.36
C SER A 524 -17.06 25.81 -15.13
N LEU A 525 -16.42 26.94 -14.83
CA LEU A 525 -15.13 27.35 -15.37
C LEU A 525 -14.03 26.32 -15.02
N GLU A 526 -13.94 25.92 -13.75
CA GLU A 526 -13.06 24.84 -13.26
C GLU A 526 -13.23 23.56 -14.10
N LYS A 527 -14.45 23.16 -14.44
CA LYS A 527 -14.71 21.95 -15.25
C LYS A 527 -14.42 22.10 -16.73
N ILE A 528 -14.29 23.33 -17.24
CA ILE A 528 -13.86 23.60 -18.62
C ILE A 528 -12.34 23.64 -18.67
N VAL A 529 -11.69 24.28 -17.69
CA VAL A 529 -10.23 24.41 -17.59
C VAL A 529 -9.58 23.08 -17.18
N SER A 530 -10.01 22.47 -16.07
CA SER A 530 -9.45 21.26 -15.46
C SER A 530 -10.01 19.95 -16.04
N ARG A 531 -10.35 19.94 -17.33
CA ARG A 531 -10.71 18.70 -18.04
C ARG A 531 -9.43 18.01 -18.51
N ASP A 532 -9.20 16.79 -18.03
CA ASP A 532 -8.20 15.83 -18.55
C ASP A 532 -8.57 15.30 -19.96
N GLU A 533 -8.95 16.21 -20.87
CA GLU A 533 -9.02 15.94 -22.31
C GLU A 533 -7.59 15.93 -22.86
N PRO A 534 -7.14 14.83 -23.50
CA PRO A 534 -5.72 14.56 -23.72
C PRO A 534 -5.04 15.65 -24.55
N MET A 535 -3.96 16.22 -24.00
CA MET A 535 -3.29 17.46 -24.44
C MET A 535 -2.57 17.41 -25.81
N ARG A 536 -2.93 16.50 -26.72
CA ARG A 536 -2.19 16.26 -27.98
C ARG A 536 -3.02 16.29 -29.26
N GLN A 537 -4.35 16.33 -29.19
CA GLN A 537 -5.21 16.27 -30.39
C GLN A 537 -6.49 17.10 -30.19
N MET A 538 -6.39 18.42 -30.40
CA MET A 538 -7.54 19.29 -30.65
C MET A 538 -7.28 20.04 -31.96
N SER A 539 -8.20 19.96 -32.92
CA SER A 539 -8.12 20.80 -34.12
C SER A 539 -8.42 22.26 -33.79
N ARG A 540 -7.97 23.19 -34.64
CA ARG A 540 -8.17 24.64 -34.48
C ARG A 540 -9.63 25.04 -34.25
N SER A 541 -10.59 24.42 -34.95
CA SER A 541 -12.02 24.69 -34.77
C SER A 541 -12.58 24.13 -33.45
N GLU A 542 -12.01 23.04 -32.93
CA GLU A 542 -12.31 22.53 -31.58
C GLU A 542 -11.69 23.39 -30.48
N PHE A 543 -10.52 23.99 -30.75
CA PHE A 543 -9.86 24.97 -29.88
C PHE A 543 -10.63 26.29 -29.83
N GLU A 544 -11.03 26.87 -30.98
CA GLU A 544 -11.91 28.04 -31.04
C GLU A 544 -13.23 27.79 -30.31
N ALA A 545 -13.81 26.60 -30.46
CA ALA A 545 -15.00 26.19 -29.71
C ALA A 545 -14.74 25.98 -28.21
N TYR A 546 -13.50 25.74 -27.77
CA TYR A 546 -13.08 25.66 -26.38
C TYR A 546 -12.86 27.05 -25.77
N GLU A 547 -12.08 27.91 -26.43
CA GLU A 547 -11.85 29.31 -26.04
C GLU A 547 -13.19 30.04 -25.86
N LYS A 548 -14.09 29.89 -26.83
CA LYS A 548 -15.44 30.47 -26.76
C LYS A 548 -16.27 29.94 -25.58
N ARG A 549 -16.04 28.70 -25.11
CA ARG A 549 -16.67 28.17 -23.88
C ARG A 549 -16.05 28.77 -22.62
N VAL A 550 -14.73 28.99 -22.58
CA VAL A 550 -14.04 29.64 -21.45
C VAL A 550 -14.50 31.09 -21.30
N GLU A 551 -14.44 31.90 -22.36
CA GLU A 551 -14.90 33.30 -22.30
C GLU A 551 -16.40 33.41 -22.02
N THR A 552 -17.24 32.50 -22.54
CA THR A 552 -18.66 32.47 -22.18
C THR A 552 -18.86 32.17 -20.69
N ALA A 553 -18.04 31.30 -20.08
CA ALA A 553 -18.11 31.01 -18.65
C ALA A 553 -17.60 32.17 -17.79
N LEU A 554 -16.51 32.85 -18.20
CA LEU A 554 -16.00 34.06 -17.56
C LEU A 554 -17.03 35.19 -17.61
N PHE A 555 -17.60 35.48 -18.78
CA PHE A 555 -18.63 36.52 -18.94
C PHE A 555 -19.92 36.22 -18.17
N GLN A 556 -20.31 34.95 -18.03
CA GLN A 556 -21.43 34.57 -17.18
C GLN A 556 -21.12 34.73 -15.69
N ALA A 557 -19.89 34.42 -15.26
CA ALA A 557 -19.45 34.66 -13.90
C ALA A 557 -19.43 36.17 -13.59
N GLU A 558 -18.82 37.00 -14.43
CA GLU A 558 -18.67 38.45 -14.22
C GLU A 558 -20.02 39.15 -13.95
N ARG A 559 -21.08 38.71 -14.62
CA ARG A 559 -22.42 39.29 -14.50
C ARG A 559 -23.14 39.01 -13.18
N VAL A 560 -22.60 38.16 -12.29
CA VAL A 560 -23.20 37.82 -10.98
C VAL A 560 -22.29 38.10 -9.78
N ILE A 561 -21.17 38.81 -9.98
CA ILE A 561 -20.12 38.99 -8.95
C ILE A 561 -20.51 40.00 -7.87
N PRO A 562 -20.39 39.65 -6.57
CA PRO A 562 -20.41 40.61 -5.47
C PRO A 562 -19.20 41.55 -5.53
N ALA A 563 -19.40 42.87 -5.33
CA ALA A 563 -18.33 43.87 -5.50
C ALA A 563 -17.06 43.61 -4.67
N ASN A 564 -17.16 42.90 -3.54
CA ASN A 564 -16.06 42.50 -2.67
C ASN A 564 -15.26 41.27 -3.16
N GLU A 565 -15.72 40.55 -4.19
CA GLU A 565 -15.04 39.37 -4.76
C GLU A 565 -14.44 39.66 -6.14
N ARG A 566 -14.59 40.89 -6.67
CA ARG A 566 -14.18 41.22 -8.05
C ARG A 566 -12.68 41.07 -8.28
N ALA A 567 -11.83 41.54 -7.37
CA ALA A 567 -10.37 41.39 -7.50
C ALA A 567 -9.94 39.91 -7.57
N ASN A 568 -10.53 39.04 -6.75
CA ASN A 568 -10.27 37.60 -6.79
C ASN A 568 -10.75 36.96 -8.10
N PHE A 569 -11.85 37.47 -8.67
CA PHE A 569 -12.30 37.03 -9.99
C PHE A 569 -11.39 37.52 -11.11
N ASP A 570 -10.91 38.77 -11.06
CA ASP A 570 -10.02 39.33 -12.07
C ASP A 570 -8.70 38.52 -12.13
N GLU A 571 -8.19 38.06 -10.98
CA GLU A 571 -7.08 37.10 -10.86
C GLU A 571 -7.43 35.73 -11.50
N ILE A 572 -8.57 35.14 -11.16
CA ILE A 572 -9.05 33.86 -11.75
C ILE A 572 -9.26 33.97 -13.26
N ALA A 573 -9.79 35.11 -13.74
CA ALA A 573 -10.01 35.38 -15.15
C ALA A 573 -8.71 35.60 -15.91
N SER A 574 -7.71 36.22 -15.29
CA SER A 574 -6.34 36.31 -15.81
C SER A 574 -5.73 34.92 -15.97
N ALA A 575 -5.71 34.11 -14.91
CA ALA A 575 -5.16 32.75 -14.95
C ALA A 575 -5.90 31.82 -15.96
N ALA A 576 -7.23 31.97 -16.08
CA ALA A 576 -7.99 31.22 -17.08
C ALA A 576 -7.65 31.63 -18.52
N ARG A 577 -7.41 32.92 -18.78
CA ARG A 577 -6.99 33.45 -20.09
C ARG A 577 -5.54 33.09 -20.43
N GLU A 578 -4.65 33.13 -19.45
CA GLU A 578 -3.26 32.67 -19.56
C GLU A 578 -3.22 31.17 -19.94
N HIS A 579 -4.00 30.33 -19.25
CA HIS A 579 -4.13 28.91 -19.60
C HIS A 579 -4.70 28.68 -21.01
N VAL A 580 -5.65 29.51 -21.47
CA VAL A 580 -6.12 29.49 -22.87
C VAL A 580 -5.01 29.93 -23.83
N SER A 581 -4.21 30.95 -23.48
CA SER A 581 -3.11 31.45 -24.31
C SER A 581 -2.01 30.40 -24.50
N VAL A 582 -1.55 29.76 -23.43
CA VAL A 582 -0.58 28.65 -23.48
C VAL A 582 -1.13 27.48 -24.30
N ARG A 583 -2.43 27.20 -24.19
CA ARG A 583 -3.09 26.13 -24.95
C ARG A 583 -3.32 26.50 -26.43
N ARG A 584 -3.38 27.79 -26.78
CA ARG A 584 -3.34 28.29 -28.16
C ARG A 584 -1.94 28.14 -28.74
N GLU A 585 -0.91 28.59 -28.02
CA GLU A 585 0.49 28.47 -28.43
C GLU A 585 0.88 27.00 -28.69
N LEU A 586 0.48 26.08 -27.79
CA LEU A 586 0.66 24.64 -28.01
C LEU A 586 -0.07 24.11 -29.24
N MET A 587 -1.27 24.63 -29.55
CA MET A 587 -2.04 24.24 -30.75
C MET A 587 -1.39 24.80 -32.03
N GLU A 588 -0.94 26.06 -32.02
CA GLU A 588 -0.23 26.69 -33.15
C GLU A 588 1.14 26.03 -33.39
N LEU A 589 1.86 25.63 -32.34
CA LEU A 589 3.06 24.79 -32.44
C LEU A 589 2.73 23.38 -32.96
N GLN A 590 1.53 22.84 -32.74
CA GLN A 590 1.10 21.59 -33.35
C GLN A 590 0.67 21.75 -34.82
N GLU A 591 0.09 22.88 -35.23
CA GLU A 591 -0.16 23.18 -36.66
C GLU A 591 1.18 23.37 -37.40
N GLN A 592 2.11 24.17 -36.85
CA GLN A 592 3.45 24.38 -37.43
C GLN A 592 4.27 23.09 -37.51
N ASN A 593 4.21 22.23 -36.49
CA ASN A 593 4.86 20.91 -36.57
C ASN A 593 4.08 19.94 -37.48
N GLY A 594 2.76 20.07 -37.61
CA GLY A 594 1.97 19.28 -38.56
C GLY A 594 2.31 19.60 -40.02
N GLU A 595 2.52 20.88 -40.35
CA GLU A 595 3.02 21.31 -41.66
C GLU A 595 4.48 20.86 -41.89
N ARG A 596 5.34 20.90 -40.85
CA ARG A 596 6.71 20.38 -40.94
C ARG A 596 6.80 18.86 -41.01
N ILE A 597 5.88 18.09 -40.43
CA ILE A 597 5.90 16.62 -40.49
C ILE A 597 5.55 16.08 -41.90
N ALA A 598 5.16 16.96 -42.84
CA ALA A 598 5.17 16.65 -44.28
C ALA A 598 6.57 16.72 -44.92
N SER A 599 7.59 17.27 -44.24
CA SER A 599 8.97 17.41 -44.72
C SER A 599 9.99 17.47 -43.55
N ASP A 600 10.68 16.34 -43.32
CA ASP A 600 11.78 16.09 -42.37
C ASP A 600 11.43 15.80 -40.89
N GLU A 601 11.80 14.60 -40.41
CA GLU A 601 11.94 14.27 -38.99
C GLU A 601 13.33 14.68 -38.45
N PRO A 602 13.40 15.17 -37.20
CA PRO A 602 14.35 14.56 -36.24
C PRO A 602 13.83 14.40 -34.79
N ARG A 603 14.67 13.79 -33.94
CA ARG A 603 14.38 13.11 -32.65
C ARG A 603 14.48 13.97 -31.37
N LEU A 604 14.30 13.28 -30.22
CA LEU A 604 14.79 13.51 -28.83
C LEU A 604 13.67 13.85 -27.79
N ARG A 605 13.79 13.59 -26.48
CA ARG A 605 14.89 13.19 -25.55
C ARG A 605 14.47 11.94 -24.74
N GLU A 606 15.32 10.96 -24.40
CA GLU A 606 16.55 10.93 -23.56
C GLU A 606 16.29 11.12 -22.05
N GLY A 607 16.78 10.18 -21.23
CA GLY A 607 16.49 10.04 -19.80
C GLY A 607 16.18 8.59 -19.40
N ASP A 608 14.90 8.20 -19.52
CA ASP A 608 14.37 6.88 -19.08
C ASP A 608 14.80 5.69 -19.99
N ASN A 609 15.52 5.97 -21.08
CA ASN A 609 16.00 4.95 -22.03
C ASN A 609 17.28 4.25 -21.58
N ASP A 610 18.21 4.92 -20.89
CA ASP A 610 19.61 4.47 -20.78
C ASP A 610 19.76 3.07 -20.14
N ALA A 611 19.06 2.81 -19.02
CA ALA A 611 19.08 1.50 -18.37
C ALA A 611 18.43 0.38 -19.23
N ASN A 612 17.35 0.70 -19.96
CA ASN A 612 16.68 -0.26 -20.83
C ASN A 612 17.50 -0.54 -22.10
N VAL A 613 18.14 0.48 -22.67
CA VAL A 613 19.04 0.36 -23.82
C VAL A 613 20.27 -0.47 -23.46
N ARG A 614 20.93 -0.20 -22.32
CA ARG A 614 22.07 -1.02 -21.86
C ARG A 614 21.68 -2.47 -21.59
N TRP A 615 20.46 -2.72 -21.09
CA TRP A 615 19.93 -4.07 -20.94
C TRP A 615 19.72 -4.73 -22.32
N ASP A 616 19.00 -4.09 -23.23
CA ASP A 616 18.70 -4.63 -24.57
C ASP A 616 19.98 -4.82 -25.41
N GLU A 617 20.96 -3.92 -25.30
CA GLU A 617 22.30 -4.05 -25.90
C GLU A 617 23.08 -5.23 -25.31
N SER A 618 23.04 -5.43 -23.98
CA SER A 618 23.67 -6.59 -23.34
C SER A 618 22.97 -7.89 -23.74
N VAL A 619 21.64 -7.89 -23.85
CA VAL A 619 20.85 -9.03 -24.34
C VAL A 619 21.16 -9.33 -25.81
N ALA A 620 21.39 -8.31 -26.63
CA ALA A 620 21.82 -8.47 -28.02
C ALA A 620 23.26 -8.99 -28.16
N ARG A 621 24.18 -8.59 -27.27
CA ARG A 621 25.60 -9.02 -27.30
C ARG A 621 25.82 -10.41 -26.70
N HIS A 622 25.15 -10.75 -25.60
CA HIS A 622 25.45 -11.97 -24.81
C HIS A 622 24.30 -13.00 -24.82
N GLY A 623 23.10 -12.61 -25.26
CA GLY A 623 21.89 -13.45 -25.23
C GLY A 623 21.18 -13.41 -23.88
N LEU A 624 19.85 -13.32 -23.91
CA LEU A 624 18.99 -13.06 -22.73
C LEU A 624 19.34 -13.90 -21.49
N ARG A 625 19.42 -15.24 -21.64
CA ARG A 625 19.74 -16.15 -20.51
C ARG A 625 21.11 -15.91 -19.88
N THR A 626 22.08 -15.46 -20.67
CA THR A 626 23.44 -15.12 -20.18
C THR A 626 23.40 -13.87 -19.33
N VAL A 627 22.59 -12.88 -19.75
CA VAL A 627 22.39 -11.61 -19.04
C VAL A 627 21.57 -11.82 -17.77
N GLU A 628 20.46 -12.57 -17.85
CA GLU A 628 19.62 -12.90 -16.68
C GLU A 628 20.44 -13.59 -15.59
N ALA A 629 21.18 -14.65 -15.94
CA ALA A 629 22.02 -15.40 -14.98
C ALA A 629 23.22 -14.59 -14.46
N ALA A 630 23.74 -13.63 -15.22
CA ALA A 630 24.77 -12.70 -14.75
C ALA A 630 24.19 -11.66 -13.78
N ASN A 631 23.04 -11.08 -14.12
CA ASN A 631 22.39 -10.06 -13.32
C ASN A 631 21.88 -10.61 -11.98
N GLU A 632 21.29 -11.81 -11.97
CA GLU A 632 20.85 -12.50 -10.74
C GLU A 632 21.99 -12.66 -9.74
N ILE A 633 23.15 -13.17 -10.18
CA ILE A 633 24.28 -13.41 -9.28
C ILE A 633 25.06 -12.14 -8.91
N MET A 634 25.11 -11.13 -9.79
CA MET A 634 25.74 -9.84 -9.48
C MET A 634 24.95 -9.05 -8.43
N LEU A 635 23.61 -9.15 -8.42
CA LEU A 635 22.78 -8.59 -7.36
C LEU A 635 23.05 -9.26 -5.99
N GLU A 636 23.40 -10.55 -5.93
CA GLU A 636 23.89 -11.18 -4.70
C GLU A 636 25.25 -10.58 -4.25
N VAL A 637 26.20 -10.34 -5.18
CA VAL A 637 27.51 -9.72 -4.88
C VAL A 637 27.34 -8.31 -4.33
N GLU A 638 26.55 -7.47 -5.00
CA GLU A 638 26.25 -6.10 -4.57
C GLU A 638 25.56 -6.09 -3.20
N HIS A 639 24.56 -6.95 -2.99
CA HIS A 639 23.85 -7.06 -1.71
C HIS A 639 24.78 -7.36 -0.53
N TYR A 640 25.73 -8.30 -0.70
CA TYR A 640 26.68 -8.62 0.38
C TYR A 640 27.76 -7.57 0.57
N ARG A 641 28.21 -6.87 -0.50
CA ARG A 641 29.12 -5.71 -0.38
C ARG A 641 28.45 -4.57 0.39
N GLU A 642 27.25 -4.14 -0.01
CA GLU A 642 26.46 -3.12 0.72
C GLU A 642 26.22 -3.50 2.19
N ALA A 643 25.91 -4.78 2.47
CA ALA A 643 25.68 -5.26 3.82
C ALA A 643 26.94 -5.22 4.70
N ILE A 644 28.13 -5.36 4.11
CA ILE A 644 29.42 -5.22 4.81
C ILE A 644 29.72 -3.73 5.06
N ASP A 645 29.51 -2.86 4.07
CA ASP A 645 29.71 -1.41 4.22
C ASP A 645 28.81 -0.82 5.32
N LEU A 646 27.53 -1.24 5.38
CA LEU A 646 26.58 -0.84 6.43
C LEU A 646 26.92 -1.42 7.82
N ALA A 647 27.66 -2.53 7.88
CA ALA A 647 28.19 -3.07 9.13
C ALA A 647 29.44 -2.33 9.61
N ASP A 648 30.33 -1.94 8.68
CA ASP A 648 31.53 -1.13 8.98
C ASP A 648 31.20 0.32 9.33
N ALA A 649 30.15 0.89 8.72
CA ALA A 649 29.57 2.18 9.13
C ALA A 649 28.89 2.11 10.52
N GLY A 650 28.70 0.92 11.08
CA GLY A 650 28.05 0.70 12.37
C GLY A 650 26.52 0.88 12.38
N GLU A 651 25.90 1.09 11.20
CA GLU A 651 24.45 1.26 11.07
C GLU A 651 23.69 -0.05 11.36
N VAL A 652 24.31 -1.20 11.10
CA VAL A 652 23.73 -2.52 11.34
C VAL A 652 24.63 -3.38 12.23
N LYS A 653 24.09 -3.88 13.34
CA LYS A 653 24.75 -4.92 14.17
C LYS A 653 24.68 -6.30 13.51
N ALA A 654 25.41 -6.47 12.41
CA ALA A 654 25.62 -7.73 11.73
C ALA A 654 26.97 -8.37 12.11
N ASN A 655 27.11 -9.68 11.94
CA ASN A 655 28.39 -10.37 12.09
C ASN A 655 29.18 -10.26 10.77
N LYS A 656 30.13 -9.33 10.69
CA LYS A 656 30.96 -9.09 9.48
C LYS A 656 31.60 -10.36 8.94
N ALA A 657 32.13 -11.24 9.79
CA ALA A 657 32.75 -12.50 9.36
C ALA A 657 31.75 -13.44 8.66
N SER A 658 30.46 -13.39 9.03
CA SER A 658 29.40 -14.17 8.37
C SER A 658 28.90 -13.54 7.07
N LEU A 659 29.05 -12.22 6.90
CA LEU A 659 28.74 -11.53 5.64
C LEU A 659 29.87 -11.74 4.64
N GLN A 660 31.13 -11.62 5.07
CA GLN A 660 32.30 -11.91 4.23
C GLN A 660 32.26 -13.36 3.71
N ALA A 661 32.04 -14.35 4.58
CA ALA A 661 31.94 -15.74 4.16
C ALA A 661 30.77 -16.01 3.17
N SER A 662 29.69 -15.22 3.23
CA SER A 662 28.62 -15.26 2.22
C SER A 662 29.06 -14.61 0.90
N LEU A 663 29.72 -13.44 0.95
CA LEU A 663 30.26 -12.77 -0.23
C LEU A 663 31.27 -13.66 -0.98
N ASP A 664 32.22 -14.26 -0.25
CA ASP A 664 33.23 -15.17 -0.78
C ASP A 664 32.58 -16.38 -1.51
N LEU A 665 31.49 -16.92 -0.96
CA LEU A 665 30.73 -18.02 -1.54
C LEU A 665 29.95 -17.62 -2.81
N VAL A 666 29.50 -16.37 -2.90
CA VAL A 666 28.87 -15.83 -4.13
C VAL A 666 29.93 -15.56 -5.18
N ILE A 667 31.04 -14.89 -4.81
CA ILE A 667 32.16 -14.58 -5.71
C ILE A 667 32.74 -15.86 -6.33
N ALA A 668 32.93 -16.93 -5.55
CA ALA A 668 33.35 -18.23 -6.08
C ALA A 668 32.38 -18.79 -7.15
N ARG A 669 31.07 -18.61 -6.93
CA ARG A 669 30.00 -19.05 -7.84
C ARG A 669 29.91 -18.18 -9.10
N VAL A 670 30.20 -16.88 -9.01
CA VAL A 670 30.43 -15.99 -10.18
C VAL A 670 31.64 -16.48 -10.98
N GLY A 671 32.72 -16.86 -10.30
CA GLY A 671 33.91 -17.48 -10.89
C GLY A 671 33.57 -18.73 -11.69
N GLU A 672 32.78 -19.65 -11.12
CA GLU A 672 32.32 -20.84 -11.84
C GLU A 672 31.44 -20.51 -13.06
N LEU A 673 30.57 -19.50 -12.97
CA LEU A 673 29.66 -19.13 -14.05
C LEU A 673 30.42 -18.45 -15.22
N GLY A 674 31.38 -17.57 -14.92
CA GLY A 674 32.33 -17.03 -15.91
C GLY A 674 33.20 -18.12 -16.53
N ALA A 675 33.76 -19.02 -15.73
CA ALA A 675 34.52 -20.19 -16.18
C ALA A 675 33.69 -21.22 -16.96
N SER A 676 32.36 -21.21 -16.84
CA SER A 676 31.45 -22.02 -17.66
C SER A 676 31.11 -21.38 -19.01
N GLY A 677 31.50 -20.12 -19.24
CA GLY A 677 31.34 -19.42 -20.51
C GLY A 677 30.35 -18.25 -20.49
N ASN A 678 29.89 -17.77 -19.31
CA ASN A 678 29.12 -16.53 -19.25
C ASN A 678 30.01 -15.34 -19.66
N THR A 679 29.72 -14.74 -20.81
CA THR A 679 30.55 -13.69 -21.42
C THR A 679 30.35 -12.31 -20.76
N LEU A 680 29.15 -12.01 -20.24
CA LEU A 680 28.91 -10.75 -19.53
C LEU A 680 29.65 -10.71 -18.19
N ILE A 681 29.73 -11.83 -17.47
CA ILE A 681 30.54 -11.93 -16.24
C ILE A 681 32.03 -11.72 -16.52
N ARG A 682 32.54 -12.17 -17.68
CA ARG A 682 33.93 -11.90 -18.10
C ARG A 682 34.17 -10.42 -18.38
N GLU A 683 33.23 -9.76 -19.05
CA GLU A 683 33.27 -8.32 -19.32
C GLU A 683 33.25 -7.48 -18.02
N ILE A 684 32.38 -7.83 -17.06
CA ILE A 684 32.35 -7.19 -15.73
C ILE A 684 33.69 -7.40 -14.99
N ALA A 685 34.28 -8.60 -15.09
CA ALA A 685 35.58 -8.92 -14.50
C ALA A 685 36.77 -8.20 -15.16
N GLU A 686 36.61 -7.48 -16.29
CA GLU A 686 37.64 -6.55 -16.80
C GLU A 686 37.80 -5.32 -15.90
N VAL A 687 36.75 -4.96 -15.16
CA VAL A 687 36.73 -3.86 -14.17
C VAL A 687 36.85 -4.38 -12.74
N ASP A 688 36.12 -5.45 -12.39
CA ASP A 688 36.14 -6.04 -11.05
C ASP A 688 37.30 -7.04 -10.87
N HIS A 689 38.17 -6.78 -9.89
CA HIS A 689 39.35 -7.59 -9.63
C HIS A 689 39.03 -8.92 -8.90
N ASP A 690 38.07 -8.91 -7.96
CA ASP A 690 37.70 -10.07 -7.16
C ASP A 690 37.11 -11.16 -8.06
N LEU A 691 36.22 -10.74 -8.97
CA LEU A 691 35.56 -11.63 -9.92
C LEU A 691 36.56 -12.23 -10.92
N ARG A 692 37.59 -11.47 -11.33
CA ARG A 692 38.67 -11.98 -12.19
C ARG A 692 39.46 -13.09 -11.51
N ILE A 693 39.86 -12.87 -10.26
CA ILE A 693 40.55 -13.87 -9.43
C ILE A 693 39.67 -15.13 -9.29
N ALA A 694 38.37 -14.97 -9.07
CA ALA A 694 37.43 -16.08 -8.95
C ALA A 694 37.28 -16.89 -10.25
N ILE A 695 37.19 -16.23 -11.41
CA ILE A 695 37.15 -16.91 -12.73
C ILE A 695 38.44 -17.69 -12.96
N GLU A 696 39.60 -17.06 -12.75
CA GLU A 696 40.90 -17.74 -12.91
C GLU A 696 41.07 -18.94 -11.96
N ALA A 697 40.55 -18.85 -10.73
CA ALA A 697 40.56 -19.94 -9.77
C ALA A 697 39.65 -21.11 -10.21
N ALA A 698 38.44 -20.80 -10.69
CA ALA A 698 37.51 -21.79 -11.22
C ALA A 698 38.02 -22.46 -12.51
N GLU A 699 38.66 -21.71 -13.42
CA GLU A 699 39.31 -22.28 -14.60
C GLU A 699 40.49 -23.20 -14.24
N ARG A 700 41.36 -22.77 -13.29
CA ARG A 700 42.45 -23.62 -12.77
C ARG A 700 41.93 -24.89 -12.11
N SER A 701 40.83 -24.81 -11.36
CA SER A 701 40.16 -25.97 -10.75
C SER A 701 39.67 -26.96 -11.82
N ARG A 702 38.98 -26.47 -12.86
CA ARG A 702 38.52 -27.29 -14.01
C ARG A 702 39.68 -27.95 -14.75
N GLN A 703 40.78 -27.23 -15.00
CA GLN A 703 41.98 -27.77 -15.64
C GLN A 703 42.71 -28.83 -14.77
N SER A 704 42.69 -28.68 -13.45
CA SER A 704 43.23 -29.67 -12.52
C SER A 704 42.39 -30.95 -12.49
N GLY A 705 41.06 -30.82 -12.40
CA GLY A 705 40.13 -31.95 -12.44
C GLY A 705 40.22 -32.77 -13.73
N GLY A 706 40.41 -32.10 -14.88
CA GLY A 706 40.64 -32.76 -16.16
C GLY A 706 41.96 -33.54 -16.28
N LYS A 707 42.86 -33.46 -15.27
CA LYS A 707 44.18 -34.11 -15.28
C LYS A 707 44.23 -35.42 -14.49
N LEU A 708 43.20 -35.74 -13.69
CA LEU A 708 43.11 -37.01 -12.95
C LEU A 708 42.40 -38.14 -13.72
N THR A 709 41.67 -37.83 -14.79
CA THR A 709 40.79 -38.79 -15.49
C THR A 709 41.45 -39.55 -16.65
N SER A 710 42.75 -39.33 -16.91
CA SER A 710 43.49 -39.96 -18.02
C SER A 710 44.35 -41.17 -17.62
N GLN A 711 44.36 -41.57 -16.33
CA GLN A 711 45.08 -42.76 -15.87
C GLN A 711 44.29 -43.57 -14.83
N THR A 712 43.50 -44.55 -15.29
CA THR A 712 43.65 -45.99 -14.93
C THR A 712 42.48 -46.78 -15.49
N SER A 713 42.77 -47.89 -16.16
CA SER A 713 41.76 -48.88 -16.55
C SER A 713 42.22 -50.29 -16.19
N SER A 714 41.39 -50.96 -15.38
CA SER A 714 41.39 -52.43 -15.20
C SER A 714 42.55 -52.99 -14.29
N PRO A 715 42.49 -54.26 -13.81
CA PRO A 715 42.00 -54.46 -12.43
C PRO A 715 42.66 -55.61 -11.60
N SER A 716 42.86 -55.43 -10.29
CA SER A 716 43.05 -56.56 -9.34
C SER A 716 42.99 -56.14 -7.85
N GLY A 717 42.97 -57.10 -6.92
CA GLY A 717 43.63 -56.92 -5.60
C GLY A 717 42.77 -56.89 -4.33
N ILE A 718 42.24 -58.04 -3.92
CA ILE A 718 41.61 -58.32 -2.60
C ILE A 718 42.53 -57.94 -1.41
N LYS A 719 42.04 -57.26 -0.34
CA LYS A 719 42.04 -57.75 1.10
C LYS A 719 41.80 -56.71 2.23
N THR A 720 40.89 -57.08 3.14
CA THR A 720 40.86 -56.95 4.63
C THR A 720 41.17 -55.63 5.38
N SER A 721 40.14 -55.18 6.13
CA SER A 721 40.13 -54.77 7.57
C SER A 721 41.01 -53.60 8.08
N PRO A 722 40.52 -52.87 9.10
CA PRO A 722 41.00 -53.11 10.47
C PRO A 722 39.88 -53.18 11.54
N THR A 723 40.24 -53.37 12.83
CA THR A 723 39.29 -53.60 13.94
C THR A 723 39.78 -52.96 15.24
N ALA A 724 38.88 -52.23 15.92
CA ALA A 724 38.76 -51.89 17.36
C ALA A 724 39.96 -51.44 18.24
N LEU A 725 39.61 -50.65 19.28
CA LEU A 725 39.96 -50.72 20.73
C LEU A 725 39.85 -49.28 21.32
N GLU A 726 38.93 -48.97 22.25
CA GLU A 726 38.95 -49.17 23.72
C GLU A 726 39.77 -48.09 24.50
N VAL A 727 39.48 -47.66 25.74
CA VAL A 727 38.27 -47.71 26.63
C VAL A 727 38.41 -46.66 27.77
N SER A 728 37.51 -46.68 28.78
CA SER A 728 37.45 -45.89 30.05
C SER A 728 36.76 -44.52 29.96
N HIS A 729 35.76 -44.13 30.78
CA HIS A 729 35.34 -44.38 32.18
C HIS A 729 36.15 -43.67 33.27
N ASP A 730 35.45 -42.79 33.99
CA ASP A 730 35.62 -42.50 35.41
C ASP A 730 34.23 -42.47 36.09
N ARG A 731 34.21 -42.65 37.42
CA ARG A 731 33.04 -42.54 38.31
C ARG A 731 33.50 -42.10 39.70
N ASP A 732 32.70 -41.26 40.34
CA ASP A 732 32.34 -41.22 41.77
C ASP A 732 30.94 -40.54 41.79
N ASP A 733 29.92 -40.95 42.54
CA ASP A 733 29.75 -41.12 44.00
C ASP A 733 29.83 -39.78 44.78
N GLU A 734 28.95 -39.45 45.75
CA GLU A 734 27.85 -40.22 46.36
C GLU A 734 26.66 -39.31 46.83
N ALA A 735 25.55 -39.96 47.18
CA ALA A 735 24.51 -39.61 48.17
C ALA A 735 24.16 -38.14 48.51
N ASN A 736 22.84 -37.84 48.45
CA ASN A 736 22.07 -37.77 49.71
C ASN A 736 20.60 -38.19 49.53
N ARG A 737 19.90 -38.41 50.66
CA ARG A 737 18.64 -39.15 50.83
C ARG A 737 17.61 -38.34 51.65
N VAL A 738 16.39 -38.89 51.83
CA VAL A 738 15.12 -38.37 52.44
C VAL A 738 14.05 -38.30 51.32
N GLN A 739 13.03 -39.16 51.18
CA GLN A 739 12.27 -40.03 52.12
C GLN A 739 11.74 -39.23 53.32
N THR A 740 10.44 -38.99 53.51
CA THR A 740 9.31 -39.94 53.56
C THR A 740 8.00 -39.29 53.03
N GLU A 741 7.08 -39.97 52.32
CA GLU A 741 5.90 -40.77 52.80
C GLU A 741 4.79 -39.88 53.44
N GLU A 742 3.50 -40.23 53.49
CA GLU A 742 2.87 -41.56 53.56
C GLU A 742 1.37 -41.56 53.11
N GLU A 743 0.92 -42.63 52.42
CA GLU A 743 -0.43 -43.28 52.44
C GLU A 743 -1.78 -42.50 52.30
N ARG A 744 -2.96 -43.09 52.02
CA ARG A 744 -3.50 -44.45 51.69
C ARG A 744 -4.50 -44.30 50.50
N GLY A 745 -4.98 -45.33 49.77
CA GLY A 745 -4.83 -46.79 49.86
C GLY A 745 -5.59 -47.53 48.73
N ARG A 746 -5.33 -48.85 48.58
CA ARG A 746 -5.87 -49.83 47.57
C ARG A 746 -7.10 -50.63 48.12
N PRO A 747 -7.64 -51.72 47.51
CA PRO A 747 -7.44 -52.42 46.19
C PRO A 747 -8.76 -52.49 45.37
N VAL A 748 -9.07 -53.33 44.35
CA VAL A 748 -8.52 -54.51 43.58
C VAL A 748 -8.98 -54.33 42.09
N ALA A 749 -8.76 -55.13 41.03
CA ALA A 749 -8.15 -56.45 40.69
C ALA A 749 -7.37 -56.30 39.35
N ASP A 750 -6.64 -57.24 38.71
CA ASP A 750 -6.58 -58.72 38.58
C ASP A 750 -7.57 -59.35 37.55
N VAL A 751 -7.18 -60.15 36.53
CA VAL A 751 -5.82 -60.59 36.10
C VAL A 751 -5.72 -61.14 34.64
N THR A 752 -4.50 -61.21 34.09
CA THR A 752 -3.99 -62.00 32.90
C THR A 752 -4.39 -61.71 31.43
N GLN A 753 -3.38 -61.85 30.56
CA GLN A 753 -3.39 -62.13 29.10
C GLN A 753 -2.98 -63.65 28.90
N PRO A 754 -2.56 -64.23 27.72
CA PRO A 754 -2.33 -63.69 26.35
C PRO A 754 -2.62 -64.62 25.13
N ARG A 755 -2.20 -64.13 23.94
CA ARG A 755 -1.80 -64.82 22.67
C ARG A 755 -2.83 -65.26 21.60
N GLN A 756 -2.54 -64.81 20.37
CA GLN A 756 -2.36 -65.51 19.05
C GLN A 756 -3.15 -66.84 18.79
N ASP A 757 -3.58 -67.17 17.57
CA ASP A 757 -2.96 -66.92 16.25
C ASP A 757 -3.96 -66.90 15.03
N ARG A 758 -3.44 -66.99 13.79
CA ARG A 758 -4.07 -66.82 12.44
C ARG A 758 -5.04 -67.94 11.97
N ILE A 759 -5.83 -67.64 10.90
CA ILE A 759 -6.00 -68.35 9.60
C ILE A 759 -7.42 -68.16 8.99
N SER A 760 -7.51 -67.99 7.65
CA SER A 760 -8.75 -68.02 6.82
C SER A 760 -8.70 -69.22 5.84
N PRO A 761 -9.81 -69.76 5.26
CA PRO A 761 -10.32 -69.19 3.97
C PRO A 761 -11.76 -69.54 3.44
N ARG A 762 -12.21 -68.75 2.44
CA ARG A 762 -12.95 -69.13 1.18
C ARG A 762 -14.45 -69.52 1.11
N SER A 763 -15.01 -69.18 -0.08
CA SER A 763 -16.21 -69.66 -0.80
C SER A 763 -17.58 -69.04 -0.45
N GLY A 764 -18.43 -68.61 -1.41
CA GLY A 764 -18.21 -68.47 -2.86
C GLY A 764 -19.39 -67.91 -3.70
N ASP A 765 -19.06 -67.04 -4.68
CA ASP A 765 -19.65 -66.80 -6.02
C ASP A 765 -21.19 -66.86 -6.26
N ARG A 766 -21.85 -65.72 -6.59
CA ARG A 766 -22.28 -65.36 -7.98
C ARG A 766 -23.13 -64.08 -8.15
N THR A 767 -22.75 -63.25 -9.14
CA THR A 767 -23.57 -62.27 -9.93
C THR A 767 -24.29 -61.13 -9.16
N ARG A 768 -24.32 -59.86 -9.59
CA ARG A 768 -24.34 -59.28 -10.95
C ARG A 768 -23.99 -57.77 -10.96
N SER A 769 -23.18 -57.33 -11.93
CA SER A 769 -23.05 -55.95 -12.49
C SER A 769 -22.83 -54.74 -11.57
N ASP A 770 -21.66 -54.10 -11.72
CA ASP A 770 -21.30 -52.76 -11.21
C ASP A 770 -20.61 -51.97 -12.37
N PRO A 771 -20.74 -50.64 -12.51
CA PRO A 771 -20.27 -49.91 -13.70
C PRO A 771 -18.78 -49.50 -13.62
N ALA A 772 -18.23 -49.10 -14.78
CA ALA A 772 -16.79 -48.94 -14.97
C ALA A 772 -16.12 -47.90 -14.05
N GLN A 773 -15.20 -48.36 -13.21
CA GLN A 773 -14.18 -47.50 -12.60
C GLN A 773 -13.18 -47.07 -13.69
N GLN A 774 -13.00 -45.75 -13.86
CA GLN A 774 -11.98 -45.21 -14.76
C GLN A 774 -10.62 -45.29 -14.09
N HIS A 775 -9.68 -46.05 -14.69
CA HIS A 775 -8.31 -46.16 -14.21
C HIS A 775 -7.56 -44.84 -14.47
N ILE A 776 -7.36 -44.04 -13.41
CA ILE A 776 -6.50 -42.85 -13.45
C ILE A 776 -5.04 -43.32 -13.35
N PRO A 777 -4.18 -43.11 -14.38
CA PRO A 777 -2.78 -43.51 -14.32
C PRO A 777 -2.01 -42.77 -13.23
N SER A 778 -0.99 -43.40 -12.66
CA SER A 778 -0.10 -42.73 -11.69
C SER A 778 0.78 -41.68 -12.40
N LEU A 779 1.30 -40.71 -11.62
CA LEU A 779 2.16 -39.67 -12.17
C LEU A 779 3.44 -40.26 -12.80
N GLU A 780 4.00 -41.31 -12.19
CA GLU A 780 5.17 -42.05 -12.70
C GLU A 780 4.87 -42.75 -14.03
N GLN A 781 3.65 -43.25 -14.22
CA GLN A 781 3.23 -43.92 -15.46
C GLN A 781 3.14 -42.89 -16.60
N LEU A 782 2.53 -41.73 -16.36
CA LEU A 782 2.48 -40.63 -17.34
C LEU A 782 3.88 -40.07 -17.67
N GLN A 783 4.78 -39.99 -16.68
CA GLN A 783 6.16 -39.59 -16.89
C GLN A 783 6.92 -40.60 -17.77
N ARG A 784 6.72 -41.91 -17.54
CA ARG A 784 7.35 -42.97 -18.34
C ARG A 784 6.85 -43.00 -19.78
N GLU A 785 5.53 -42.88 -19.97
CA GLU A 785 4.91 -42.76 -21.31
C GLU A 785 5.37 -41.48 -22.05
N THR A 786 5.61 -40.38 -21.33
CA THR A 786 6.17 -39.15 -21.90
C THR A 786 7.64 -39.32 -22.32
N GLY A 787 8.44 -40.03 -21.53
CA GLY A 787 9.83 -40.36 -21.85
C GLY A 787 9.96 -41.22 -23.09
N GLU A 788 9.25 -42.36 -23.13
CA GLU A 788 9.24 -43.26 -24.30
C GLU A 788 8.79 -42.54 -25.59
N ARG A 789 7.88 -41.56 -25.48
CA ARG A 789 7.45 -40.75 -26.61
C ARG A 789 8.56 -39.81 -27.10
N GLN A 790 9.29 -39.16 -26.20
CA GLN A 790 10.40 -38.27 -26.57
C GLN A 790 11.57 -39.03 -27.19
N GLU A 791 11.84 -40.28 -26.77
CA GLU A 791 12.86 -41.13 -27.40
C GLU A 791 12.46 -41.55 -28.83
N ARG A 792 11.18 -41.87 -29.07
CA ARG A 792 10.66 -42.15 -30.43
C ARG A 792 10.72 -40.90 -31.32
N GLU A 793 10.30 -39.73 -30.79
CA GLU A 793 10.39 -38.44 -31.50
C GLU A 793 11.84 -37.94 -31.71
N ARG A 794 12.85 -38.56 -31.07
CA ARG A 794 14.28 -38.46 -31.43
C ARG A 794 14.68 -39.45 -32.52
N GLY A 795 14.35 -40.74 -32.36
CA GLY A 795 14.68 -41.79 -33.31
C GLY A 795 14.06 -41.63 -34.70
N ASP A 796 13.01 -40.81 -34.83
CA ASP A 796 12.37 -40.42 -36.10
C ASP A 796 12.79 -39.00 -36.57
N ARG A 797 13.84 -38.42 -35.96
CA ARG A 797 14.56 -37.21 -36.43
C ARG A 797 16.03 -37.47 -36.76
N GLU A 798 16.57 -38.60 -36.31
CA GLU A 798 17.92 -39.11 -36.63
C GLU A 798 17.88 -40.17 -37.76
N ARG A 799 16.77 -40.23 -38.51
CA ARG A 799 16.52 -41.03 -39.72
C ARG A 799 15.83 -40.19 -40.79
#